data_AF-A0A2N2NLY2-F1
#
_entry.id   AF-A0A2N2NLY2-F1
#
_cell.length_a   1.000
_cell.length_b   1.000
_cell.length_c   1.000
_cell.angle_alpha   90.00
_cell.angle_beta   90.00
_cell.angle_gamma   90.00
#
_symmetry.space_group_name_H-M   'P 1'
#
loop_
_entity.id
_entity.type
_entity.pdbx_description
1 polymer ?
#
loop_
_entity_poly.entity_id
_entity_poly.type
_entity_poly.pdbx_seq_one_letter_code
_entity_poly.pdbx_strand_id
1 'polypeptide(L)'
;MTKKNIIYTEKGRLRLHKGYPNPKNASDRELYLFTGDPTAGLIEEIIPDEGVLFPESLPGLKNNDFFLTLYHFNDVHGHLVRFTPEGDEPVFTRMANQINEKRTKVENDPYRAVLTLSAGDDCIGTVFDELMDDTFESNPVHASYRLYSEARVDLSVLGNHDFDMGLDVLKQSIQNDAKFPILAANLTDCSFLEGLYYPAALMVVKGIRIGIIGLATSAEYKISKKLSRIYNPVQTALNILPALRPLCDVVILLTHLGYSLAATSAITAEAGDVELAKSLPYAGVHLIVGGHSHHELNHQGLNPHNIVNGIPIVQAGSLGRYLGRVDLRIRQKSAAVAHVRLIPTETIPVDHLLEQKVMKPLIHRARSYFARVLGNVGDDAKLSTDYVRATFASGELALANFITDGMAKQLRKAGQSVDMAMIDSSCVRRGLNVGGQLTFGDWFNVMPFADTIRFYQLTGWQLRDLIHDNAKRIDLPGEPNTERGFLQFSNEVRYTVRLGKTRAEIQIQAIQVNGIALEEQLEKEFLMATTSFVRELAGNWENCHDQSLGCDLLNIHDFNHFESDYFMRRELVKCIIDQGGITQETGARLDGRLRVEERMTNQITDLSVKEFNHEISFQNHAMAGAVISYAAVSAVSLGFACIRNTQRFLDENSTVYQARLDQLASVQEQLLDICDKDANAIGLLVSLRNAGEEMQGQRLLCEFPARISQLSIMAAQTLQDFRSLVNERVKDDLEMSINLLTGTAQSALLLLDSNLRIWTDPQLADQFEPILDGLIIDIEHLSPVKRIRS
;
A
#
# COMPACT_ATOMS: atom_id res chain seq x y z
N MET A 1 12.27 54.55 11.41
CA MET A 1 12.24 54.33 9.95
C MET A 1 13.63 54.59 9.40
N THR A 2 14.42 53.54 9.20
CA THR A 2 15.74 53.57 8.56
C THR A 2 15.72 52.49 7.50
N LYS A 3 15.88 52.90 6.23
CA LYS A 3 15.96 52.04 5.05
C LYS A 3 17.01 50.95 5.28
N LYS A 4 16.59 49.71 5.53
CA LYS A 4 17.43 48.53 5.43
C LYS A 4 16.94 47.70 4.24
N ASN A 5 17.81 47.67 3.23
CA ASN A 5 18.01 46.63 2.23
C ASN A 5 16.80 46.17 1.42
N ILE A 6 16.50 46.92 0.36
CA ILE A 6 16.04 46.33 -0.89
C ILE A 6 17.32 46.00 -1.66
N ILE A 7 17.84 44.78 -1.52
CA ILE A 7 19.02 44.31 -2.27
C ILE A 7 18.69 42.92 -2.81
N TYR A 8 17.89 42.83 -3.87
CA TYR A 8 17.92 41.68 -4.76
C TYR A 8 17.56 42.10 -6.18
N THR A 9 18.22 41.42 -7.13
CA THR A 9 18.03 41.45 -8.60
C THR A 9 18.88 42.43 -9.41
N GLU A 10 20.18 42.53 -9.13
CA GLU A 10 21.09 42.80 -10.24
C GLU A 10 21.30 41.50 -11.02
N LYS A 11 20.67 41.42 -12.20
CA LYS A 11 20.78 40.26 -13.09
C LYS A 11 22.25 39.93 -13.36
N GLY A 12 22.61 38.65 -13.27
CA GLY A 12 23.95 38.17 -13.54
C GLY A 12 24.95 38.35 -12.39
N ARG A 13 24.49 38.70 -11.18
CA ARG A 13 25.35 38.91 -10.01
C ARG A 13 24.86 38.11 -8.79
N LEU A 14 25.80 37.49 -8.08
CA LEU A 14 25.57 36.96 -6.74
C LEU A 14 26.38 37.75 -5.72
N ARG A 15 25.82 37.98 -4.54
CA ARG A 15 26.55 38.55 -3.41
C ARG A 15 27.12 37.44 -2.54
N LEU A 16 28.32 37.64 -2.01
CA LEU A 16 28.98 36.73 -1.08
C LEU A 16 28.99 37.34 0.32
N HIS A 17 28.29 36.70 1.25
CA HIS A 17 28.16 37.12 2.64
C HIS A 17 28.93 36.18 3.56
N LYS A 18 29.40 36.68 4.69
CA LYS A 18 29.95 35.82 5.74
C LYS A 18 28.78 35.11 6.44
N GLY A 19 28.75 33.78 6.32
CA GLY A 19 27.81 32.92 7.03
C GLY A 19 28.37 32.44 8.36
N TYR A 20 27.54 31.74 9.11
CA TYR A 20 27.94 31.08 10.35
C TYR A 20 27.78 29.57 10.18
N PRO A 21 28.86 28.78 10.23
CA PRO A 21 28.73 27.33 10.25
C PRO A 21 27.98 26.90 11.51
N ASN A 22 27.59 25.65 11.56
CA ASN A 22 27.03 25.07 12.79
C ASN A 22 27.93 25.45 13.99
N PRO A 23 27.41 26.11 15.04
CA PRO A 23 28.24 26.59 16.15
C PRO A 23 29.08 25.51 16.82
N LYS A 24 28.63 24.25 16.77
CA LYS A 24 29.35 23.09 17.32
C LYS A 24 30.51 22.60 16.43
N ASN A 25 30.68 23.19 15.25
CA ASN A 25 31.73 22.92 14.28
C ASN A 25 32.61 24.14 13.96
N ALA A 26 32.35 25.30 14.58
CA ALA A 26 32.90 26.58 14.14
C ALA A 26 34.44 26.71 14.30
N SER A 27 35.11 25.81 15.01
CA SER A 27 36.54 25.92 15.32
C SER A 27 37.48 25.58 14.15
N ASP A 28 37.03 24.79 13.17
CA ASP A 28 37.89 24.32 12.07
C ASP A 28 37.41 24.74 10.67
N ARG A 29 36.34 25.55 10.59
CA ARG A 29 35.73 25.94 9.33
C ARG A 29 35.18 27.36 9.31
N GLU A 30 35.21 27.94 8.12
CA GLU A 30 34.52 29.18 7.79
C GLU A 30 33.41 28.90 6.79
N LEU A 31 32.37 29.72 6.81
CA LEU A 31 31.24 29.60 5.90
C LEU A 31 30.98 30.94 5.24
N TYR A 32 30.80 30.91 3.93
CA TYR A 32 30.34 32.04 3.13
C TYR A 32 29.09 31.60 2.37
N LEU A 33 28.09 32.47 2.32
CA LEU A 33 26.78 32.19 1.74
C LEU A 33 26.53 33.12 0.56
N PHE A 34 26.05 32.53 -0.52
CA PHE A 34 25.67 33.30 -1.71
C PHE A 34 24.23 33.75 -1.58
N THR A 35 23.94 34.95 -2.05
CA THR A 35 22.57 35.45 -2.18
C THR A 35 22.39 36.13 -3.52
N GLY A 36 21.21 36.01 -4.12
CA GLY A 36 20.90 36.55 -5.43
C GLY A 36 19.96 35.61 -6.17
N ASP A 37 19.59 35.98 -7.40
CA ASP A 37 18.75 35.15 -8.26
C ASP A 37 19.58 34.56 -9.40
N PRO A 38 19.98 33.28 -9.30
CA PRO A 38 20.72 32.60 -10.34
C PRO A 38 19.83 32.05 -11.47
N THR A 39 18.51 32.12 -11.35
CA THR A 39 17.58 31.65 -12.39
C THR A 39 17.37 32.71 -13.48
N ALA A 40 17.63 33.99 -13.15
CA ALA A 40 17.51 35.12 -14.06
C ALA A 40 18.53 35.09 -15.23
N GLY A 41 19.62 34.33 -15.14
CA GLY A 41 20.62 34.19 -16.20
C GLY A 41 22.00 33.83 -15.67
N LEU A 42 22.97 33.73 -16.58
CA LEU A 42 24.37 33.44 -16.26
C LEU A 42 24.92 34.42 -15.22
N ILE A 43 25.55 33.89 -14.16
CA ILE A 43 26.25 34.70 -13.17
C ILE A 43 27.62 35.09 -13.74
N GLU A 44 27.81 36.37 -13.98
CA GLU A 44 29.04 36.95 -14.54
C GLU A 44 30.00 37.40 -13.44
N GLU A 45 29.46 37.77 -12.26
CA GLU A 45 30.24 38.37 -11.19
C GLU A 45 29.73 37.93 -9.79
N ILE A 46 30.68 37.66 -8.89
CA ILE A 46 30.40 37.46 -7.47
C ILE A 46 30.94 38.67 -6.71
N ILE A 47 30.07 39.38 -6.00
CA ILE A 47 30.40 40.61 -5.29
C ILE A 47 30.44 40.31 -3.79
N PRO A 48 31.62 40.32 -3.14
CA PRO A 48 31.68 40.17 -1.70
C PRO A 48 31.07 41.39 -1.00
N ASP A 49 30.40 41.13 0.12
CA ASP A 49 29.92 42.18 1.01
C ASP A 49 31.08 42.99 1.61
N GLU A 50 30.77 44.19 2.09
CA GLU A 50 31.78 45.09 2.66
C GLU A 50 32.55 44.40 3.80
N GLY A 51 33.88 44.35 3.69
CA GLY A 51 34.75 43.68 4.67
C GLY A 51 34.82 42.16 4.54
N VAL A 52 34.11 41.54 3.58
CA VAL A 52 34.26 40.12 3.22
C VAL A 52 35.35 39.99 2.17
N LEU A 53 36.33 39.14 2.42
CA LEU A 53 37.36 38.77 1.45
C LEU A 53 37.08 37.36 0.92
N PHE A 54 37.45 37.10 -0.33
CA PHE A 54 37.44 35.73 -0.84
C PHE A 54 38.46 34.89 -0.06
N PRO A 55 38.09 33.67 0.38
CA PRO A 55 39.00 32.83 1.12
C PRO A 55 40.16 32.38 0.22
N GLU A 56 41.38 32.53 0.72
CA GLU A 56 42.59 32.09 0.03
C GLU A 56 42.71 30.56 0.06
N SER A 57 43.32 30.00 -0.98
CA SER A 57 43.65 28.57 -1.03
C SER A 57 44.80 28.25 -0.07
N LEU A 58 44.74 27.10 0.61
CA LEU A 58 45.80 26.64 1.50
C LEU A 58 47.16 26.48 0.77
N PRO A 59 48.22 27.22 1.14
CA PRO A 59 49.53 27.15 0.46
C PRO A 59 50.20 25.76 0.56
N GLY A 60 49.88 24.98 1.59
CA GLY A 60 50.52 23.70 1.94
C GLY A 60 50.03 22.46 1.17
N LEU A 61 48.95 22.55 0.39
CA LEU A 61 48.42 21.46 -0.45
C LEU A 61 49.34 21.05 -1.61
N LYS A 62 50.43 21.78 -1.83
CA LYS A 62 51.35 21.52 -2.95
C LYS A 62 52.05 20.17 -2.84
N ASN A 63 52.21 19.63 -1.62
CA ASN A 63 53.05 18.46 -1.34
C ASN A 63 52.34 17.27 -0.68
N ASN A 64 51.14 17.45 -0.10
CA ASN A 64 50.42 16.41 0.65
C ASN A 64 48.97 16.26 0.17
N ASP A 65 48.45 15.04 0.22
CA ASP A 65 47.04 14.76 -0.03
C ASP A 65 46.18 15.19 1.18
N PHE A 66 45.05 15.84 0.92
CA PHE A 66 44.01 16.10 1.91
C PHE A 66 42.86 15.11 1.71
N PHE A 67 42.36 14.54 2.80
CA PHE A 67 41.25 13.59 2.78
C PHE A 67 40.01 14.19 3.45
N LEU A 68 38.96 14.37 2.66
CA LEU A 68 37.67 14.83 3.15
C LEU A 68 36.72 13.62 3.22
N THR A 69 36.26 13.26 4.42
CA THR A 69 35.16 12.31 4.57
C THR A 69 33.85 13.09 4.62
N LEU A 70 33.01 12.92 3.61
CA LEU A 70 31.66 13.45 3.56
C LEU A 70 30.69 12.36 4.00
N TYR A 71 29.86 12.67 5.00
CA TYR A 71 28.68 11.88 5.34
C TYR A 71 27.44 12.56 4.76
N HIS A 72 26.54 11.77 4.19
CA HIS A 72 25.25 12.26 3.72
C HIS A 72 24.11 11.32 4.08
N PHE A 73 22.94 11.90 4.16
CA PHE A 73 21.66 11.22 4.27
C PHE A 73 20.62 12.08 3.54
N ASN A 74 19.47 11.49 3.24
CA ASN A 74 18.38 12.10 2.47
C ASN A 74 17.09 11.37 2.83
N ASP A 75 15.95 12.04 2.62
CA ASP A 75 14.62 11.43 2.71
C ASP A 75 14.40 10.74 4.07
N VAL A 76 14.83 11.39 5.17
CA VAL A 76 14.71 10.81 6.51
C VAL A 76 13.26 10.77 6.96
N HIS A 77 12.42 11.69 6.46
CA HIS A 77 10.96 11.70 6.70
C HIS A 77 10.60 11.58 8.19
N GLY A 78 11.36 12.25 9.06
CA GLY A 78 11.15 12.19 10.51
C GLY A 78 11.43 10.83 11.16
N HIS A 79 12.03 9.85 10.49
CA HIS A 79 12.37 8.54 11.06
C HIS A 79 13.62 8.62 11.95
N LEU A 80 13.56 9.44 12.99
CA LEU A 80 14.64 9.66 13.96
C LEU A 80 14.81 8.48 14.93
N VAL A 81 13.71 7.75 15.16
CA VAL A 81 13.56 6.58 16.02
C VAL A 81 12.47 5.68 15.43
N ARG A 82 12.55 4.36 15.66
CA ARG A 82 11.44 3.43 15.38
C ARG A 82 10.74 3.08 16.67
N PHE A 83 9.42 3.26 16.71
CA PHE A 83 8.60 2.83 17.83
C PHE A 83 8.21 1.36 17.62
N THR A 84 8.73 0.45 18.46
CA THR A 84 8.36 -0.97 18.43
C THR A 84 7.67 -1.38 19.74
N PRO A 85 6.93 -2.50 19.75
CA PRO A 85 6.39 -3.06 20.99
C PRO A 85 7.46 -3.35 22.06
N GLU A 86 8.68 -3.70 21.63
CA GLU A 86 9.81 -4.04 22.49
C GLU A 86 10.58 -2.81 23.01
N GLY A 87 10.43 -1.66 22.36
CA GLY A 87 11.05 -0.41 22.78
C GLY A 87 11.28 0.60 21.65
N ASP A 88 11.91 1.71 22.01
CA ASP A 88 12.32 2.72 21.02
C ASP A 88 13.68 2.31 20.43
N GLU A 89 13.74 2.07 19.12
CA GLU A 89 14.99 1.76 18.42
C GLU A 89 15.60 3.05 17.82
N PRO A 90 16.76 3.52 18.29
CA PRO A 90 17.34 4.77 17.81
C PRO A 90 17.84 4.63 16.36
N VAL A 91 17.55 5.63 15.52
CA VAL A 91 18.00 5.68 14.12
C VAL A 91 19.04 6.79 13.96
N PHE A 92 18.62 8.05 14.11
CA PHE A 92 19.51 9.18 13.77
C PHE A 92 20.68 9.33 14.74
N THR A 93 20.48 9.04 16.04
CA THR A 93 21.56 9.10 17.03
C THR A 93 22.63 8.04 16.81
N ARG A 94 22.32 6.95 16.08
CA ARG A 94 23.34 6.02 15.58
C ARG A 94 24.16 6.65 14.47
N MET A 95 23.51 7.25 13.47
CA MET A 95 24.24 7.98 12.41
C MET A 95 25.14 9.08 12.99
N ALA A 96 24.63 9.84 13.97
CA ALA A 96 25.39 10.86 14.68
C ALA A 96 26.62 10.29 15.40
N ASN A 97 26.53 9.10 16.00
CA ASN A 97 27.68 8.43 16.61
C ASN A 97 28.81 8.21 15.60
N GLN A 98 28.50 7.62 14.44
CA GLN A 98 29.50 7.36 13.39
C GLN A 98 30.16 8.65 12.87
N ILE A 99 29.38 9.73 12.74
CA ILE A 99 29.86 11.05 12.32
C ILE A 99 30.77 11.64 13.40
N ASN A 100 30.31 11.67 14.66
CA ASN A 100 31.02 12.26 15.79
C ASN A 100 32.31 11.50 16.09
N GLU A 101 32.30 10.16 16.06
CA GLU A 101 33.52 9.36 16.20
C GLU A 101 34.55 9.70 15.13
N LYS A 102 34.10 9.85 13.88
CA LYS A 102 35.00 10.19 12.78
C LYS A 102 35.57 11.60 12.95
N ARG A 103 34.75 12.57 13.37
CA ARG A 103 35.19 13.94 13.68
C ARG A 103 36.26 13.93 14.77
N THR A 104 36.01 13.27 15.89
CA THR A 104 36.98 13.14 17.00
C THR A 104 38.29 12.49 16.54
N LYS A 105 38.22 11.43 15.73
CA LYS A 105 39.42 10.73 15.21
C LYS A 105 40.30 11.61 14.32
N VAL A 106 39.75 12.62 13.65
CA VAL A 106 40.48 13.49 12.71
C VAL A 106 40.63 14.93 13.19
N GLU A 107 40.15 15.26 14.39
CA GLU A 107 40.11 16.62 14.92
C GLU A 107 41.48 17.30 14.84
N ASN A 108 42.52 16.63 15.34
CA ASN A 108 43.89 17.13 15.37
C ASN A 108 44.71 16.84 14.10
N ASP A 109 44.13 16.21 13.07
CA ASP A 109 44.84 15.93 11.80
C ASP A 109 44.65 17.12 10.83
N PRO A 110 45.70 17.87 10.47
CA PRO A 110 45.57 19.04 9.60
C PRO A 110 45.19 18.69 8.15
N TYR A 111 45.30 17.42 7.74
CA TYR A 111 45.02 16.96 6.38
C TYR A 111 43.76 16.11 6.27
N ARG A 112 42.95 16.04 7.33
CA ARG A 112 41.69 15.30 7.35
C ARG A 112 40.57 16.11 7.96
N ALA A 113 39.41 16.06 7.32
CA ALA A 113 38.20 16.71 7.81
C ALA A 113 36.95 15.89 7.54
N VAL A 114 35.87 16.27 8.22
CA VAL A 114 34.54 15.69 8.05
C VAL A 114 33.55 16.79 7.65
N LEU A 115 32.74 16.50 6.64
CA LEU A 115 31.59 17.28 6.21
C LEU A 115 30.33 16.43 6.34
N THR A 116 29.21 17.00 6.77
CA THR A 116 27.93 16.29 6.89
C THR A 116 26.82 17.05 6.19
N LEU A 117 26.17 16.44 5.19
CA LEU A 117 25.12 17.07 4.38
C LEU A 117 23.80 16.31 4.51
N SER A 118 22.68 17.02 4.57
CA SER A 118 21.36 16.44 4.28
C SER A 118 20.92 16.81 2.87
N ALA A 119 20.39 15.85 2.12
CA ALA A 119 19.82 16.09 0.80
C ALA A 119 18.30 16.35 0.83
N GLY A 120 17.72 16.77 1.96
CA GLY A 120 16.31 17.22 2.05
C GLY A 120 15.31 16.13 2.48
N ASP A 121 14.05 16.53 2.60
CA ASP A 121 12.91 15.76 3.13
C ASP A 121 13.15 15.15 4.51
N ASP A 122 13.44 16.04 5.44
CA ASP A 122 13.97 15.63 6.73
C ASP A 122 12.89 15.30 7.78
N CYS A 123 11.64 15.80 7.64
CA CYS A 123 10.66 15.76 8.74
C CYS A 123 9.32 15.08 8.49
N ILE A 124 8.67 15.26 7.34
CA ILE A 124 7.30 14.77 7.11
C ILE A 124 7.32 13.25 6.93
N GLY A 125 6.48 12.51 7.67
CA GLY A 125 6.42 11.04 7.55
C GLY A 125 6.23 10.27 8.86
N THR A 126 6.41 10.92 10.01
CA THR A 126 6.17 10.31 11.34
C THR A 126 5.50 11.32 12.26
N VAL A 127 5.03 10.88 13.42
CA VAL A 127 4.45 11.73 14.49
C VAL A 127 5.25 12.99 14.85
N PHE A 128 6.53 13.09 14.49
CA PHE A 128 7.30 14.30 14.71
C PHE A 128 6.84 15.48 13.83
N ASP A 129 6.15 15.22 12.71
CA ASP A 129 5.53 16.27 11.89
C ASP A 129 4.47 17.07 12.69
N GLU A 130 3.71 16.39 13.55
CA GLU A 130 2.71 17.02 14.42
C GLU A 130 3.32 17.95 15.50
N LEU A 131 4.62 17.82 15.79
CA LEU A 131 5.31 18.71 16.73
C LEU A 131 5.62 20.08 16.13
N MET A 132 5.53 20.24 14.80
CA MET A 132 5.76 21.51 14.11
C MET A 132 4.49 22.38 14.04
N ASP A 133 3.34 21.82 14.37
CA ASP A 133 2.05 22.50 14.30
C ASP A 133 1.77 23.29 15.59
N ASP A 134 1.60 24.61 15.47
CA ASP A 134 1.33 25.52 16.58
C ASP A 134 -0.14 25.50 17.04
N THR A 135 -1.05 24.91 16.24
CA THR A 135 -2.47 24.81 16.60
C THR A 135 -2.72 23.88 17.79
N PHE A 136 -1.80 22.96 18.02
CA PHE A 136 -1.90 21.93 19.05
C PHE A 136 -0.75 21.95 20.09
N GLU A 137 0.27 22.78 19.88
CA GLU A 137 1.48 22.87 20.70
C GLU A 137 1.84 24.33 20.99
N SER A 138 2.09 24.65 22.25
CA SER A 138 2.53 26.00 22.66
C SER A 138 4.00 26.29 22.30
N ASN A 139 4.73 25.32 21.74
CA ASN A 139 6.15 25.44 21.41
C ASN A 139 6.54 24.51 20.24
N PRO A 140 6.19 24.85 18.99
CA PRO A 140 6.47 24.00 17.84
C PRO A 140 7.96 23.72 17.69
N VAL A 141 8.31 22.51 17.27
CA VAL A 141 9.70 22.08 17.03
C VAL A 141 9.80 21.24 15.78
N HIS A 142 10.76 21.59 14.93
CA HIS A 142 11.19 20.73 13.84
C HIS A 142 12.21 19.73 14.37
N ALA A 143 11.73 18.54 14.76
CA ALA A 143 12.52 17.53 15.47
C ALA A 143 13.82 17.16 14.74
N SER A 144 13.77 16.99 13.41
CA SER A 144 14.95 16.66 12.61
C SER A 144 15.99 17.78 12.64
N TYR A 145 15.66 19.01 12.24
CA TYR A 145 16.58 20.15 12.30
C TYR A 145 17.14 20.39 13.70
N ARG A 146 16.33 20.24 14.76
CA ARG A 146 16.83 20.33 16.15
C ARG A 146 17.92 19.29 16.41
N LEU A 147 17.67 18.04 16.03
CA LEU A 147 18.62 16.96 16.21
C LEU A 147 19.87 17.14 15.34
N TYR A 148 19.71 17.65 14.12
CA TYR A 148 20.78 17.85 13.15
C TYR A 148 21.72 18.97 13.58
N SER A 149 21.14 20.05 14.13
CA SER A 149 21.88 21.13 14.76
C SER A 149 22.76 20.62 15.89
N GLU A 150 22.23 19.73 16.73
CA GLU A 150 22.95 19.12 17.85
C GLU A 150 23.98 18.07 17.39
N ALA A 151 23.68 17.33 16.32
CA ALA A 151 24.56 16.36 15.67
C ALA A 151 25.59 16.99 14.72
N ARG A 152 25.62 18.33 14.65
CA ARG A 152 26.61 19.09 13.90
C ARG A 152 26.55 18.88 12.37
N VAL A 153 25.34 18.74 11.82
CA VAL A 153 25.12 18.79 10.36
C VAL A 153 25.57 20.14 9.83
N ASP A 154 26.21 20.14 8.66
CA ASP A 154 26.88 21.31 8.10
C ASP A 154 25.99 22.11 7.16
N LEU A 155 25.24 21.45 6.27
CA LEU A 155 24.24 22.07 5.39
C LEU A 155 23.10 21.10 5.08
N SER A 156 21.93 21.64 4.71
CA SER A 156 20.85 20.90 4.08
C SER A 156 20.42 21.58 2.77
N VAL A 157 19.68 20.87 1.91
CA VAL A 157 18.93 21.43 0.77
C VAL A 157 17.45 21.23 1.04
N LEU A 158 16.61 22.16 0.56
CA LEU A 158 15.16 21.98 0.65
C LEU A 158 14.69 20.84 -0.26
N GLY A 159 13.89 19.93 0.29
CA GLY A 159 13.12 18.95 -0.45
C GLY A 159 11.66 19.39 -0.65
N ASN A 160 10.88 18.64 -1.43
CA ASN A 160 9.49 19.01 -1.69
C ASN A 160 8.63 18.92 -0.43
N HIS A 161 8.89 17.95 0.46
CA HIS A 161 8.14 17.77 1.68
C HIS A 161 8.51 18.80 2.78
N ASP A 162 9.52 19.64 2.59
CA ASP A 162 9.76 20.75 3.53
C ASP A 162 8.66 21.84 3.45
N PHE A 163 7.89 21.87 2.37
CA PHE A 163 6.85 22.88 2.10
C PHE A 163 5.44 22.42 2.48
N ASP A 164 5.29 21.14 2.79
CA ASP A 164 4.04 20.45 3.08
C ASP A 164 3.19 21.17 4.13
N MET A 165 3.79 21.57 5.25
CA MET A 165 3.08 22.28 6.32
C MET A 165 2.91 23.79 6.07
N GLY A 166 3.27 24.25 4.88
CA GLY A 166 3.21 25.65 4.48
C GLY A 166 4.43 26.48 4.89
N LEU A 167 4.58 27.62 4.21
CA LEU A 167 5.74 28.50 4.36
C LEU A 167 5.87 29.11 5.77
N ASP A 168 4.77 29.33 6.47
CA ASP A 168 4.76 29.86 7.84
C ASP A 168 5.46 28.90 8.81
N VAL A 169 5.10 27.60 8.76
CA VAL A 169 5.74 26.56 9.55
C VAL A 169 7.20 26.40 9.14
N LEU A 170 7.49 26.29 7.85
CA LEU A 170 8.87 26.14 7.37
C LEU A 170 9.77 27.29 7.85
N LYS A 171 9.29 28.54 7.76
CA LYS A 171 10.00 29.72 8.27
C LYS A 171 10.35 29.57 9.75
N GLN A 172 9.37 29.23 10.58
CA GLN A 172 9.57 29.06 12.02
C GLN A 172 10.53 27.91 12.32
N SER A 173 10.37 26.78 11.63
CA SER A 173 11.24 25.61 11.74
C SER A 173 12.71 25.96 11.46
N ILE A 174 12.98 26.69 10.37
CA ILE A 174 14.34 27.12 10.04
C ILE A 174 14.89 28.05 11.13
N GLN A 175 14.14 29.08 11.52
CA GLN A 175 14.60 30.06 12.51
C GLN A 175 14.88 29.44 13.89
N ASN A 176 14.00 28.55 14.33
CA ASN A 176 14.06 27.98 15.67
C ASN A 176 15.10 26.86 15.75
N ASP A 177 15.11 25.96 14.77
CA ASP A 177 15.75 24.65 14.90
C ASP A 177 16.94 24.42 13.97
N ALA A 178 17.02 25.08 12.81
CA ALA A 178 18.16 24.95 11.92
C ALA A 178 19.30 25.90 12.36
N LYS A 179 20.40 25.32 12.85
CA LYS A 179 21.66 26.04 13.16
C LYS A 179 22.71 25.83 12.08
N PHE A 180 22.27 25.45 10.90
CA PHE A 180 23.05 25.24 9.68
C PHE A 180 22.32 25.90 8.51
N PRO A 181 23.03 26.34 7.46
CA PRO A 181 22.41 26.90 6.27
C PRO A 181 21.60 25.85 5.50
N ILE A 182 20.53 26.33 4.89
CA ILE A 182 19.67 25.57 3.99
C ILE A 182 19.82 26.14 2.59
N LEU A 183 19.97 25.27 1.60
CA LEU A 183 20.23 25.65 0.22
C LEU A 183 19.02 25.42 -0.68
N ALA A 184 18.81 26.32 -1.65
CA ALA A 184 17.87 26.16 -2.76
C ALA A 184 18.14 27.24 -3.82
N ALA A 185 18.93 26.92 -4.85
CA ALA A 185 19.33 27.87 -5.90
C ALA A 185 18.22 28.19 -6.88
N ASN A 186 17.40 27.20 -7.19
CA ASN A 186 16.33 27.32 -8.17
C ASN A 186 14.99 27.74 -7.56
N LEU A 187 14.94 28.05 -6.26
CA LEU A 187 13.79 28.67 -5.61
C LEU A 187 13.91 30.20 -5.64
N THR A 188 13.02 30.86 -6.37
CA THR A 188 13.00 32.33 -6.45
C THR A 188 11.66 32.91 -6.06
N ASP A 189 11.62 34.24 -5.93
CA ASP A 189 10.42 35.01 -5.60
C ASP A 189 9.74 34.52 -4.29
N CYS A 190 10.54 33.94 -3.39
CA CYS A 190 10.13 33.51 -2.06
C CYS A 190 10.56 34.52 -0.99
N SER A 191 10.05 35.76 -1.13
CA SER A 191 10.29 36.84 -0.15
C SER A 191 9.92 36.45 1.30
N PHE A 192 9.02 35.48 1.46
CA PHE A 192 8.61 35.00 2.76
C PHE A 192 9.73 34.30 3.55
N LEU A 193 10.64 33.63 2.83
CA LEU A 193 11.82 32.92 3.37
C LEU A 193 13.13 33.70 3.14
N GLU A 194 13.05 35.00 2.85
CA GLU A 194 14.21 35.83 2.57
C GLU A 194 15.23 35.77 3.73
N GLY A 195 16.49 35.46 3.39
CA GLY A 195 17.59 35.31 4.35
C GLY A 195 17.59 34.00 5.15
N LEU A 196 16.66 33.08 4.88
CA LEU A 196 16.57 31.77 5.53
C LEU A 196 17.06 30.62 4.66
N TYR A 197 17.14 30.82 3.34
CA TYR A 197 17.76 29.90 2.40
C TYR A 197 18.73 30.64 1.47
N TYR A 198 19.64 29.88 0.85
CA TYR A 198 20.72 30.43 0.04
C TYR A 198 20.93 29.60 -1.24
N PRO A 199 21.22 30.20 -2.41
CA PRO A 199 21.49 29.42 -3.60
C PRO A 199 22.68 28.47 -3.50
N ALA A 200 23.76 28.95 -2.90
CA ALA A 200 24.99 28.22 -2.76
C ALA A 200 25.71 28.60 -1.47
N ALA A 201 26.70 27.79 -1.10
CA ALA A 201 27.64 28.05 -0.03
C ALA A 201 29.07 27.80 -0.49
N LEU A 202 30.00 28.56 0.07
CA LEU A 202 31.44 28.29 0.01
C LEU A 202 31.91 28.00 1.43
N MET A 203 32.16 26.72 1.72
CA MET A 203 32.65 26.28 3.02
C MET A 203 34.16 26.07 2.96
N VAL A 204 34.89 26.66 3.90
CA VAL A 204 36.33 26.51 4.00
C VAL A 204 36.64 25.64 5.20
N VAL A 205 37.03 24.38 5.00
CA VAL A 205 37.31 23.44 6.10
C VAL A 205 38.81 23.19 6.15
N LYS A 206 39.46 23.58 7.24
CA LYS A 206 40.92 23.52 7.39
C LYS A 206 41.63 24.03 6.13
N GLY A 207 41.16 25.15 5.56
CA GLY A 207 41.70 25.80 4.36
C GLY A 207 41.34 25.20 2.99
N ILE A 208 40.57 24.10 2.94
CA ILE A 208 40.00 23.54 1.70
C ILE A 208 38.69 24.24 1.38
N ARG A 209 38.56 24.78 0.17
CA ARG A 209 37.38 25.52 -0.30
C ARG A 209 36.40 24.59 -1.01
N ILE A 210 35.21 24.43 -0.45
CA ILE A 210 34.17 23.52 -0.93
C ILE A 210 32.97 24.36 -1.35
N GLY A 211 32.73 24.46 -2.66
CA GLY A 211 31.52 25.07 -3.21
C GLY A 211 30.37 24.06 -3.22
N ILE A 212 29.20 24.48 -2.75
CA ILE A 212 28.02 23.64 -2.65
C ILE A 212 26.85 24.41 -3.25
N ILE A 213 26.22 23.87 -4.29
CA ILE A 213 25.01 24.44 -4.90
C ILE A 213 23.82 23.57 -4.48
N GLY A 214 22.77 24.18 -3.94
CA GLY A 214 21.53 23.48 -3.59
C GLY A 214 20.53 23.50 -4.72
N LEU A 215 19.88 22.38 -5.06
CA LEU A 215 18.82 22.33 -6.07
C LEU A 215 17.63 21.53 -5.55
N ALA A 216 16.44 22.12 -5.58
CA ALA A 216 15.19 21.50 -5.15
C ALA A 216 14.35 21.05 -6.35
N THR A 217 13.57 19.98 -6.21
CA THR A 217 12.66 19.49 -7.25
C THR A 217 11.46 20.42 -7.42
N SER A 218 10.97 20.57 -8.65
CA SER A 218 9.67 21.20 -8.92
C SER A 218 8.51 20.20 -8.89
N ALA A 219 8.80 18.91 -8.77
CA ALA A 219 7.78 17.87 -8.60
C ALA A 219 7.19 17.93 -7.20
N GLU A 220 5.88 17.64 -7.10
CA GLU A 220 5.19 17.39 -5.83
C GLU A 220 5.34 18.51 -4.79
N TYR A 221 5.58 19.73 -5.27
CA TYR A 221 5.95 20.88 -4.46
C TYR A 221 4.74 21.73 -4.04
N LYS A 222 4.62 22.01 -2.72
CA LYS A 222 3.42 22.63 -2.13
C LYS A 222 3.63 24.06 -1.65
N ILE A 223 3.74 25.01 -2.57
CA ILE A 223 3.63 26.44 -2.25
C ILE A 223 2.29 27.00 -2.74
N SER A 224 1.44 27.39 -1.80
CA SER A 224 0.12 27.99 -2.07
C SER A 224 0.13 29.49 -2.43
N LYS A 225 1.27 30.07 -2.81
CA LYS A 225 1.37 31.49 -3.21
C LYS A 225 1.90 31.65 -4.63
N LYS A 226 1.12 32.32 -5.48
CA LYS A 226 1.33 32.66 -6.91
C LYS A 226 2.66 33.35 -7.29
N LEU A 227 3.63 33.49 -6.39
CA LEU A 227 4.88 34.22 -6.64
C LEU A 227 6.13 33.35 -6.53
N SER A 228 6.21 32.37 -5.62
CA SER A 228 7.44 31.57 -5.52
C SER A 228 7.44 30.43 -6.52
N ARG A 229 8.57 30.23 -7.21
CA ARG A 229 8.69 29.23 -8.27
C ARG A 229 10.00 28.47 -8.13
N ILE A 230 9.93 27.18 -8.38
CA ILE A 230 11.10 26.34 -8.62
C ILE A 230 11.36 26.31 -10.12
N TYR A 231 12.53 26.80 -10.52
CA TYR A 231 12.99 26.84 -11.91
C TYR A 231 13.81 25.61 -12.27
N ASN A 232 14.07 25.47 -13.57
CA ASN A 232 14.85 24.38 -14.10
C ASN A 232 16.21 24.24 -13.39
N PRO A 233 16.46 23.08 -12.74
CA PRO A 233 17.67 22.90 -11.93
C PRO A 233 18.93 22.84 -12.79
N VAL A 234 18.84 22.33 -14.02
CA VAL A 234 19.97 22.24 -14.97
C VAL A 234 20.43 23.63 -15.38
N GLN A 235 19.50 24.47 -15.85
CA GLN A 235 19.84 25.83 -16.26
C GLN A 235 20.38 26.64 -15.08
N THR A 236 19.78 26.48 -13.89
CA THR A 236 20.25 27.16 -12.68
C THR A 236 21.67 26.74 -12.31
N ALA A 237 22.00 25.45 -12.36
CA ALA A 237 23.35 24.97 -12.12
C ALA A 237 24.35 25.54 -13.15
N LEU A 238 23.99 25.54 -14.44
CA LEU A 238 24.81 26.09 -15.53
C LEU A 238 25.04 27.60 -15.39
N ASN A 239 24.09 28.34 -14.77
CA ASN A 239 24.23 29.76 -14.53
C ASN A 239 25.24 30.08 -13.41
N ILE A 240 25.26 29.28 -12.33
CA ILE A 240 26.09 29.55 -11.14
C ILE A 240 27.51 28.99 -11.30
N LEU A 241 27.62 27.78 -11.88
CA LEU A 241 28.84 26.99 -11.88
C LEU A 241 30.07 27.75 -12.44
N PRO A 242 29.98 28.51 -13.55
CA PRO A 242 31.12 29.24 -14.11
C PRO A 242 31.73 30.27 -13.14
N ALA A 243 30.89 30.99 -12.39
CA ALA A 243 31.36 31.98 -11.42
C ALA A 243 31.85 31.32 -10.11
N LEU A 244 31.20 30.23 -9.67
CA LEU A 244 31.54 29.56 -8.41
C LEU A 244 32.82 28.71 -8.52
N ARG A 245 33.00 27.98 -9.64
CA ARG A 245 34.08 26.98 -9.79
C ARG A 245 35.49 27.53 -9.53
N PRO A 246 35.87 28.75 -9.99
CA PRO A 246 37.21 29.33 -9.73
C PRO A 246 37.52 29.55 -8.25
N LEU A 247 36.50 29.67 -7.40
CA LEU A 247 36.63 29.90 -5.96
C LEU A 247 36.83 28.61 -5.16
N CYS A 248 36.74 27.45 -5.81
CA CYS A 248 36.57 26.16 -5.15
C CYS A 248 37.69 25.17 -5.47
N ASP A 249 38.10 24.40 -4.47
CA ASP A 249 38.93 23.20 -4.64
C ASP A 249 38.03 21.99 -4.93
N VAL A 250 36.88 21.91 -4.26
CA VAL A 250 35.82 20.89 -4.47
C VAL A 250 34.50 21.59 -4.80
N VAL A 251 33.70 21.01 -5.69
CA VAL A 251 32.35 21.48 -6.04
C VAL A 251 31.40 20.30 -5.93
N ILE A 252 30.35 20.49 -5.14
CA ILE A 252 29.31 19.51 -4.85
C ILE A 252 27.97 20.11 -5.26
N LEU A 253 27.14 19.34 -5.96
CA LEU A 253 25.73 19.67 -6.10
C LEU A 253 24.98 18.87 -5.03
N LEU A 254 24.30 19.57 -4.14
CA LEU A 254 23.43 18.99 -3.12
C LEU A 254 22.00 19.11 -3.61
N THR A 255 21.39 18.00 -3.96
CA THR A 255 20.18 17.99 -4.78
C THR A 255 19.07 17.19 -4.12
N HIS A 256 17.85 17.67 -4.34
CA HIS A 256 16.63 16.96 -4.02
C HIS A 256 15.79 16.88 -5.30
N LEU A 257 16.34 16.25 -6.34
CA LEU A 257 15.77 16.23 -7.71
C LEU A 257 15.20 14.88 -8.10
N GLY A 258 15.58 13.81 -7.40
CA GLY A 258 15.36 12.45 -7.84
C GLY A 258 16.48 11.97 -8.74
N TYR A 259 16.66 10.65 -8.81
CA TYR A 259 17.81 10.08 -9.51
C TYR A 259 17.74 10.31 -11.03
N SER A 260 16.58 10.12 -11.64
CA SER A 260 16.38 10.38 -13.08
C SER A 260 14.91 10.55 -13.43
N LEU A 261 14.62 11.15 -14.59
CA LEU A 261 13.25 11.23 -15.15
C LEU A 261 12.56 9.86 -15.37
N ALA A 262 13.34 8.78 -15.45
CA ALA A 262 12.80 7.42 -15.60
C ALA A 262 12.61 6.68 -14.26
N ALA A 263 12.89 7.34 -13.13
CA ALA A 263 12.67 6.75 -11.82
C ALA A 263 11.17 6.57 -11.57
N THR A 264 10.78 5.38 -11.11
CA THR A 264 9.38 5.05 -10.77
C THR A 264 9.07 5.17 -9.29
N SER A 265 10.08 5.43 -8.46
CA SER A 265 9.94 5.50 -6.99
C SER A 265 9.47 6.85 -6.46
N ALA A 266 9.54 7.90 -7.29
CA ALA A 266 9.01 9.23 -7.03
C ALA A 266 8.84 9.99 -8.36
N ILE A 267 7.91 10.93 -8.43
CA ILE A 267 7.68 11.72 -9.64
C ILE A 267 8.84 12.69 -9.80
N THR A 268 9.59 12.61 -10.91
CA THR A 268 10.67 13.55 -11.21
C THR A 268 10.23 14.53 -12.29
N ALA A 269 10.39 15.84 -12.04
CA ALA A 269 9.99 16.90 -12.97
C ALA A 269 11.22 17.63 -13.54
N GLU A 270 11.14 17.95 -14.84
CA GLU A 270 12.16 18.65 -15.63
C GLU A 270 13.53 17.95 -15.77
N ALA A 271 14.19 17.56 -14.68
CA ALA A 271 15.45 16.82 -14.67
C ALA A 271 15.73 16.18 -13.30
N GLY A 272 16.18 14.92 -13.30
CA GLY A 272 16.83 14.30 -12.14
C GLY A 272 18.36 14.49 -12.16
N ASP A 273 19.04 13.87 -11.21
CA ASP A 273 20.50 13.94 -11.05
C ASP A 273 21.26 13.42 -12.28
N VAL A 274 20.74 12.38 -12.94
CA VAL A 274 21.31 11.84 -14.19
C VAL A 274 21.22 12.85 -15.33
N GLU A 275 20.06 13.49 -15.52
CA GLU A 275 19.88 14.51 -16.56
C GLU A 275 20.72 15.76 -16.29
N LEU A 276 20.81 16.15 -15.02
CA LEU A 276 21.70 17.22 -14.57
C LEU A 276 23.16 16.89 -14.90
N ALA A 277 23.67 15.73 -14.47
CA ALA A 277 25.05 15.32 -14.72
C ALA A 277 25.39 15.26 -16.22
N LYS A 278 24.47 14.74 -17.06
CA LYS A 278 24.65 14.70 -18.53
C LYS A 278 24.78 16.08 -19.16
N SER A 279 24.11 17.08 -18.60
CA SER A 279 24.04 18.43 -19.16
C SER A 279 25.21 19.33 -18.73
N LEU A 280 25.96 18.94 -17.70
CA LEU A 280 27.13 19.67 -17.23
C LEU A 280 28.36 19.40 -18.12
N PRO A 281 29.40 20.24 -18.07
CA PRO A 281 30.70 19.88 -18.64
C PRO A 281 31.22 18.56 -18.04
N TYR A 282 31.93 17.75 -18.84
CA TYR A 282 32.53 16.50 -18.37
C TYR A 282 33.39 16.74 -17.11
N ALA A 283 33.09 16.00 -16.04
CA ALA A 283 33.70 16.20 -14.72
C ALA A 283 33.68 17.67 -14.23
N GLY A 284 32.65 18.44 -14.61
CA GLY A 284 32.50 19.85 -14.29
C GLY A 284 32.28 20.12 -12.79
N VAL A 285 31.77 19.11 -12.07
CA VAL A 285 31.65 19.04 -10.61
C VAL A 285 32.23 17.72 -10.11
N HIS A 286 32.53 17.63 -8.81
CA HIS A 286 33.20 16.45 -8.25
C HIS A 286 32.24 15.40 -7.70
N LEU A 287 31.02 15.79 -7.36
CA LEU A 287 30.03 14.94 -6.71
C LEU A 287 28.63 15.56 -6.83
N ILE A 288 27.63 14.71 -7.04
CA ILE A 288 26.21 15.01 -6.80
C ILE A 288 25.75 14.17 -5.61
N VAL A 289 25.16 14.81 -4.60
CA VAL A 289 24.55 14.17 -3.43
C VAL A 289 23.05 14.40 -3.52
N GLY A 290 22.31 13.35 -3.86
CA GLY A 290 20.88 13.40 -4.20
C GLY A 290 19.92 12.92 -3.11
N GLY A 291 18.63 13.11 -3.38
CA GLY A 291 17.45 12.75 -2.56
C GLY A 291 16.20 12.55 -3.42
N HIS A 292 15.00 12.67 -2.85
CA HIS A 292 13.66 12.57 -3.48
C HIS A 292 13.27 11.15 -3.89
N SER A 293 14.04 10.51 -4.76
CA SER A 293 13.66 9.22 -5.36
C SER A 293 13.94 7.99 -4.50
N HIS A 294 14.38 8.17 -3.26
CA HIS A 294 14.71 7.10 -2.29
C HIS A 294 15.70 6.03 -2.77
N HIS A 295 16.53 6.31 -3.79
CA HIS A 295 17.43 5.30 -4.35
C HIS A 295 18.54 4.96 -3.36
N GLU A 296 18.81 3.67 -3.22
CA GLU A 296 19.98 3.17 -2.51
C GLU A 296 21.14 2.99 -3.49
N LEU A 297 21.96 4.04 -3.64
CA LEU A 297 23.11 3.99 -4.52
C LEU A 297 24.37 3.58 -3.75
N ASN A 298 25.35 3.03 -4.48
CA ASN A 298 26.71 2.85 -3.99
C ASN A 298 26.93 1.86 -2.83
N HIS A 299 26.04 0.86 -2.63
CA HIS A 299 26.22 -0.23 -1.65
C HIS A 299 27.64 -0.83 -1.64
N GLN A 300 28.21 -1.05 -2.83
CA GLN A 300 29.52 -1.68 -3.03
C GLN A 300 30.58 -0.74 -3.64
N GLY A 301 30.36 0.58 -3.62
CA GLY A 301 31.25 1.53 -4.26
C GLY A 301 30.67 2.20 -5.51
N LEU A 302 31.55 2.90 -6.25
CA LEU A 302 31.20 3.48 -7.53
C LEU A 302 31.10 2.40 -8.61
N ASN A 303 30.16 2.58 -9.53
CA ASN A 303 29.95 1.72 -10.69
C ASN A 303 29.49 2.56 -11.90
N PRO A 304 29.47 2.00 -13.13
CA PRO A 304 29.07 2.76 -14.32
C PRO A 304 27.65 3.35 -14.30
N HIS A 305 26.74 2.81 -13.47
CA HIS A 305 25.39 3.35 -13.35
C HIS A 305 25.35 4.63 -12.51
N ASN A 306 26.19 4.74 -11.49
CA ASN A 306 26.25 5.91 -10.59
C ASN A 306 27.40 6.88 -10.88
N ILE A 307 28.06 6.75 -12.05
CA ILE A 307 28.95 7.77 -12.60
C ILE A 307 28.38 8.20 -13.95
N VAL A 308 27.95 9.45 -14.05
CA VAL A 308 27.39 10.02 -15.26
C VAL A 308 28.25 11.19 -15.70
N ASN A 309 28.71 11.20 -16.95
CA ASN A 309 29.54 12.28 -17.50
C ASN A 309 30.81 12.58 -16.64
N GLY A 310 31.40 11.53 -16.07
CA GLY A 310 32.56 11.62 -15.17
C GLY A 310 32.23 12.13 -13.76
N ILE A 311 30.95 12.31 -13.43
CA ILE A 311 30.47 12.84 -12.15
C ILE A 311 29.85 11.70 -11.33
N PRO A 312 30.41 11.36 -10.16
CA PRO A 312 29.79 10.45 -9.21
C PRO A 312 28.47 11.01 -8.65
N ILE A 313 27.45 10.15 -8.57
CA ILE A 313 26.14 10.43 -7.97
C ILE A 313 25.96 9.50 -6.76
N VAL A 314 25.53 10.04 -5.63
CA VAL A 314 25.30 9.28 -4.40
C VAL A 314 23.93 9.58 -3.79
N GLN A 315 23.26 8.55 -3.25
CA GLN A 315 21.99 8.65 -2.52
C GLN A 315 21.91 7.50 -1.50
N ALA A 316 21.37 7.78 -0.31
CA ALA A 316 21.42 6.90 0.86
C ALA A 316 20.06 6.26 1.21
N GLY A 317 19.25 5.92 0.20
CA GLY A 317 17.93 5.32 0.41
C GLY A 317 16.97 6.34 1.03
N SER A 318 16.22 5.92 2.06
CA SER A 318 15.31 6.78 2.82
C SER A 318 15.10 6.26 4.25
N LEU A 319 14.32 6.99 5.05
CA LEU A 319 13.87 6.63 6.41
C LEU A 319 15.02 6.39 7.40
N GLY A 320 16.17 7.02 7.14
CA GLY A 320 17.40 6.85 7.92
C GLY A 320 17.98 5.43 7.90
N ARG A 321 17.61 4.59 6.92
CA ARG A 321 18.10 3.20 6.80
C ARG A 321 19.61 3.12 6.61
N TYR A 322 20.18 4.09 5.92
CA TYR A 322 21.61 4.15 5.65
C TYR A 322 22.21 5.52 5.95
N LEU A 323 23.46 5.51 6.41
CA LEU A 323 24.34 6.66 6.39
C LEU A 323 25.29 6.52 5.20
N GLY A 324 25.19 7.43 4.24
CA GLY A 324 26.10 7.49 3.10
C GLY A 324 27.45 8.05 3.50
N ARG A 325 28.54 7.45 3.02
CA ARG A 325 29.92 7.93 3.20
C ARG A 325 30.61 8.06 1.86
N VAL A 326 31.22 9.21 1.63
CA VAL A 326 32.08 9.53 0.48
C VAL A 326 33.43 9.99 1.01
N ASP A 327 34.51 9.33 0.60
CA ASP A 327 35.87 9.79 0.87
C ASP A 327 36.45 10.46 -0.38
N LEU A 328 36.69 11.76 -0.30
CA LEU A 328 37.37 12.53 -1.36
C LEU A 328 38.85 12.69 -1.04
N ARG A 329 39.68 12.52 -2.07
CA ARG A 329 41.11 12.82 -2.03
C ARG A 329 41.38 14.08 -2.84
N ILE A 330 41.96 15.08 -2.20
CA ILE A 330 42.25 16.39 -2.78
C ILE A 330 43.77 16.56 -2.85
N ARG A 331 44.28 16.86 -4.03
CA ARG A 331 45.72 17.08 -4.28
C ARG A 331 45.89 18.24 -5.25
N GLN A 332 46.63 19.27 -4.82
CA GLN A 332 46.84 20.48 -5.61
C GLN A 332 45.51 21.11 -6.08
N LYS A 333 45.23 21.12 -7.40
CA LYS A 333 43.98 21.64 -8.00
C LYS A 333 43.01 20.53 -8.44
N SER A 334 43.26 19.29 -8.04
CA SER A 334 42.42 18.14 -8.39
C SER A 334 41.79 17.56 -7.13
N ALA A 335 40.51 17.19 -7.22
CA ALA A 335 39.85 16.36 -6.24
C ALA A 335 39.17 15.19 -6.96
N ALA A 336 39.08 14.05 -6.30
CA ALA A 336 38.36 12.90 -6.82
C ALA A 336 37.73 12.12 -5.68
N VAL A 337 36.56 11.54 -5.95
CA VAL A 337 35.94 10.56 -5.07
C VAL A 337 36.78 9.28 -5.11
N ALA A 338 37.35 8.90 -3.97
CA ALA A 338 38.21 7.72 -3.84
C ALA A 338 37.42 6.49 -3.38
N HIS A 339 36.43 6.68 -2.50
CA HIS A 339 35.60 5.60 -1.99
C HIS A 339 34.20 6.12 -1.67
N VAL A 340 33.20 5.27 -1.87
CA VAL A 340 31.81 5.50 -1.46
C VAL A 340 31.25 4.22 -0.87
N ARG A 341 30.33 4.33 0.10
CA ARG A 341 29.57 3.19 0.62
C ARG A 341 28.32 3.67 1.36
N LEU A 342 27.34 2.79 1.47
CA LEU A 342 26.24 2.91 2.42
C LEU A 342 26.57 2.13 3.70
N ILE A 343 26.31 2.74 4.85
CA ILE A 343 26.47 2.10 6.17
C ILE A 343 25.07 1.85 6.71
N PRO A 344 24.64 0.59 6.89
CA PRO A 344 23.33 0.30 7.47
C PRO A 344 23.26 0.86 8.89
N THR A 345 22.30 1.74 9.15
CA THR A 345 22.23 2.50 10.41
C THR A 345 22.09 1.60 11.63
N GLU A 346 21.38 0.48 11.50
CA GLU A 346 21.19 -0.52 12.56
C GLU A 346 22.51 -1.12 13.09
N THR A 347 23.56 -1.14 12.25
CA THR A 347 24.89 -1.67 12.60
C THR A 347 25.74 -0.69 13.41
N ILE A 348 25.34 0.57 13.47
CA ILE A 348 26.12 1.66 14.08
C ILE A 348 25.73 1.79 15.57
N PRO A 349 26.68 1.94 16.51
CA PRO A 349 26.37 2.20 17.91
C PRO A 349 25.58 3.50 18.13
N VAL A 350 24.84 3.60 19.23
CA VAL A 350 24.05 4.79 19.58
C VAL A 350 24.93 5.88 20.19
N ASP A 351 24.75 7.14 19.79
CA ASP A 351 25.29 8.29 20.52
C ASP A 351 24.43 8.53 21.77
N HIS A 352 24.83 7.90 22.89
CA HIS A 352 24.07 7.96 24.13
C HIS A 352 23.89 9.39 24.68
N LEU A 353 24.83 10.30 24.41
CA LEU A 353 24.70 11.67 24.89
C LEU A 353 23.59 12.41 24.14
N LEU A 354 23.60 12.30 22.81
CA LEU A 354 22.58 12.90 21.96
C LEU A 354 21.20 12.26 22.17
N GLU A 355 21.17 10.94 22.34
CA GLU A 355 19.97 10.17 22.65
C GLU A 355 19.29 10.67 23.92
N GLN A 356 20.03 10.83 25.01
CA GLN A 356 19.46 11.25 26.29
C GLN A 356 19.09 12.74 26.31
N LYS A 357 19.92 13.60 25.70
CA LYS A 357 19.75 15.06 25.81
C LYS A 357 18.75 15.64 24.81
N VAL A 358 18.58 15.01 23.65
CA VAL A 358 17.80 15.57 22.54
C VAL A 358 16.69 14.61 22.12
N MET A 359 17.03 13.35 21.83
CA MET A 359 16.06 12.41 21.28
C MET A 359 14.97 12.03 22.29
N LYS A 360 15.34 11.67 23.53
CA LYS A 360 14.36 11.30 24.57
C LYS A 360 13.32 12.39 24.89
N PRO A 361 13.69 13.67 25.04
CA PRO A 361 12.70 14.75 25.17
C PRO A 361 11.73 14.83 23.97
N LEU A 362 12.23 14.65 22.74
CA LEU A 362 11.38 14.63 21.54
C LEU A 362 10.44 13.41 21.55
N ILE A 363 10.95 12.23 21.90
CA ILE A 363 10.16 11.00 22.07
C ILE A 363 9.06 11.20 23.12
N HIS A 364 9.37 11.84 24.25
CA HIS A 364 8.38 12.10 25.29
C HIS A 364 7.24 13.01 24.79
N ARG A 365 7.56 14.03 24.00
CA ARG A 365 6.55 14.88 23.36
C ARG A 365 5.72 14.10 22.34
N ALA A 366 6.36 13.31 21.48
CA ALA A 366 5.68 12.45 20.51
C ALA A 366 4.74 11.43 21.19
N ARG A 367 5.17 10.79 22.28
CA ARG A 367 4.33 9.87 23.08
C ARG A 367 3.13 10.58 23.70
N SER A 368 3.29 11.84 24.10
CA SER A 368 2.17 12.66 24.60
C SER A 368 1.14 12.93 23.51
N TYR A 369 1.58 13.08 22.25
CA TYR A 369 0.69 13.14 21.09
C TYR A 369 -0.05 11.82 20.87
N PHE A 370 0.67 10.69 20.84
CA PHE A 370 0.05 9.37 20.69
C PHE A 370 -1.03 9.09 21.75
N ALA A 371 -0.84 9.55 22.99
CA ALA A 371 -1.79 9.33 24.08
C ALA A 371 -3.05 10.22 24.01
N ARG A 372 -3.14 11.20 23.10
CA ARG A 372 -4.30 12.09 23.00
C ARG A 372 -5.54 11.30 22.59
N VAL A 373 -6.60 11.42 23.38
CA VAL A 373 -7.91 10.82 23.08
C VAL A 373 -8.58 11.63 21.98
N LEU A 374 -8.98 10.96 20.91
CA LEU A 374 -9.71 11.53 19.78
C LEU A 374 -11.23 11.28 19.88
N GLY A 375 -11.63 10.21 20.58
CA GLY A 375 -13.03 9.82 20.74
C GLY A 375 -13.16 8.39 21.26
N ASN A 376 -14.31 7.77 21.03
CA ASN A 376 -14.56 6.35 21.37
C ASN A 376 -14.61 5.46 20.12
N VAL A 377 -14.35 4.17 20.31
CA VAL A 377 -14.55 3.15 19.28
C VAL A 377 -15.80 2.33 19.63
N GLY A 378 -16.68 2.11 18.64
CA GLY A 378 -17.86 1.26 18.81
C GLY A 378 -17.47 -0.19 19.12
N ASP A 379 -18.36 -0.92 19.80
CA ASP A 379 -18.20 -2.35 20.08
C ASP A 379 -18.70 -3.19 18.88
N ASP A 380 -18.03 -3.06 17.73
CA ASP A 380 -18.31 -3.83 16.52
C ASP A 380 -17.05 -4.58 16.08
N ALA A 381 -17.11 -5.92 16.07
CA ALA A 381 -16.02 -6.78 15.63
C ALA A 381 -15.51 -6.47 14.21
N LYS A 382 -16.33 -5.84 13.35
CA LYS A 382 -15.94 -5.40 12.00
C LYS A 382 -14.91 -4.26 11.99
N LEU A 383 -14.72 -3.58 13.12
CA LEU A 383 -13.68 -2.57 13.27
C LEU A 383 -12.36 -3.17 13.79
N SER A 384 -12.35 -4.43 14.20
CA SER A 384 -11.17 -5.09 14.78
C SER A 384 -10.05 -5.32 13.76
N THR A 385 -8.83 -5.49 14.26
CA THR A 385 -7.66 -5.77 13.39
C THR A 385 -7.82 -7.08 12.62
N ASP A 386 -8.36 -8.13 13.25
CA ASP A 386 -8.53 -9.42 12.60
C ASP A 386 -9.52 -9.33 11.43
N TYR A 387 -10.64 -8.63 11.62
CA TYR A 387 -11.62 -8.44 10.55
C TYR A 387 -11.05 -7.63 9.37
N VAL A 388 -10.43 -6.48 9.66
CA VAL A 388 -9.82 -5.62 8.62
C VAL A 388 -8.81 -6.43 7.80
N ARG A 389 -7.89 -7.15 8.44
CA ARG A 389 -6.87 -7.92 7.71
C ARG A 389 -7.45 -9.12 6.95
N ALA A 390 -8.53 -9.71 7.45
CA ALA A 390 -9.20 -10.83 6.79
C ALA A 390 -10.04 -10.41 5.59
N THR A 391 -10.39 -9.12 5.45
CA THR A 391 -11.39 -8.67 4.47
C THR A 391 -11.04 -7.41 3.66
N PHE A 392 -9.86 -6.81 3.88
CA PHE A 392 -9.55 -5.47 3.34
C PHE A 392 -9.72 -5.34 1.81
N ALA A 393 -9.48 -6.42 1.05
CA ALA A 393 -9.65 -6.46 -0.40
C ALA A 393 -10.68 -7.49 -0.89
N SER A 394 -11.49 -8.08 0.00
CA SER A 394 -12.53 -9.07 -0.38
C SER A 394 -13.94 -8.49 -0.47
N GLY A 395 -14.14 -7.24 -0.08
CA GLY A 395 -15.44 -6.59 -0.12
C GLY A 395 -15.47 -5.21 0.55
N GLU A 396 -16.66 -4.78 0.95
CA GLU A 396 -16.87 -3.51 1.63
C GLU A 396 -16.27 -3.52 3.04
N LEU A 397 -15.54 -2.46 3.41
CA LEU A 397 -14.93 -2.33 4.74
C LEU A 397 -15.54 -1.15 5.52
N ALA A 398 -16.12 -1.44 6.69
CA ALA A 398 -16.76 -0.44 7.54
C ALA A 398 -15.81 0.71 7.94
N LEU A 399 -14.54 0.40 8.23
CA LEU A 399 -13.54 1.42 8.57
C LEU A 399 -13.16 2.28 7.35
N ALA A 400 -13.10 1.68 6.15
CA ALA A 400 -12.85 2.43 4.92
C ALA A 400 -14.02 3.35 4.57
N ASN A 401 -15.27 2.92 4.80
CA ASN A 401 -16.46 3.77 4.64
C ASN A 401 -16.38 5.03 5.50
N PHE A 402 -16.00 4.89 6.77
CA PHE A 402 -15.79 6.03 7.67
C PHE A 402 -14.69 6.97 7.12
N ILE A 403 -13.60 6.42 6.63
CA ILE A 403 -12.47 7.18 6.08
C ILE A 403 -12.89 7.96 4.83
N THR A 404 -13.48 7.30 3.83
CA THR A 404 -13.83 7.92 2.55
C THR A 404 -14.93 8.96 2.73
N ASP A 405 -15.99 8.63 3.49
CA ASP A 405 -17.07 9.58 3.80
C ASP A 405 -16.55 10.77 4.63
N GLY A 406 -15.68 10.49 5.62
CA GLY A 406 -15.05 11.50 6.46
C GLY A 406 -14.18 12.46 5.67
N MET A 407 -13.38 11.93 4.74
CA MET A 407 -12.54 12.72 3.84
C MET A 407 -13.38 13.63 2.95
N ALA A 408 -14.38 13.08 2.25
CA ALA A 408 -15.28 13.88 1.42
C ALA A 408 -16.00 14.98 2.23
N LYS A 409 -16.49 14.63 3.42
CA LYS A 409 -17.17 15.57 4.32
C LYS A 409 -16.27 16.73 4.76
N GLN A 410 -15.03 16.46 5.16
CA GLN A 410 -14.11 17.51 5.62
C GLN A 410 -13.66 18.42 4.47
N LEU A 411 -13.38 17.85 3.30
CA LEU A 411 -13.02 18.64 2.12
C LEU A 411 -14.16 19.57 1.69
N ARG A 412 -15.41 19.09 1.71
CA ARG A 412 -16.60 19.92 1.46
C ARG A 412 -16.76 21.02 2.51
N LYS A 413 -16.55 20.71 3.79
CA LYS A 413 -16.55 21.70 4.89
C LYS A 413 -15.46 22.76 4.70
N ALA A 414 -14.32 22.37 4.13
CA ALA A 414 -13.23 23.25 3.77
C ALA A 414 -13.44 24.02 2.45
N GLY A 415 -14.61 23.91 1.82
CA GLY A 415 -15.00 24.66 0.61
C GLY A 415 -14.61 23.99 -0.72
N GLN A 416 -14.12 22.75 -0.70
CA GLN A 416 -13.80 21.99 -1.91
C GLN A 416 -15.06 21.33 -2.49
N SER A 417 -15.28 21.48 -3.79
CA SER A 417 -16.43 20.88 -4.51
C SER A 417 -16.18 19.41 -4.89
N VAL A 418 -15.83 18.58 -3.91
CA VAL A 418 -15.54 17.15 -4.11
C VAL A 418 -16.83 16.37 -4.26
N ASP A 419 -16.96 15.62 -5.35
CA ASP A 419 -18.12 14.77 -5.61
C ASP A 419 -18.08 13.47 -4.81
N MET A 420 -16.89 12.89 -4.64
CA MET A 420 -16.69 11.61 -3.92
C MET A 420 -15.24 11.43 -3.50
N ALA A 421 -14.99 10.41 -2.69
CA ALA A 421 -13.67 10.05 -2.20
C ALA A 421 -13.40 8.56 -2.39
N MET A 422 -12.13 8.20 -2.51
CA MET A 422 -11.67 6.82 -2.48
C MET A 422 -10.38 6.70 -1.69
N ILE A 423 -10.07 5.48 -1.23
CA ILE A 423 -8.75 5.12 -0.72
C ILE A 423 -8.35 3.77 -1.28
N ASP A 424 -7.05 3.55 -1.38
CA ASP A 424 -6.52 2.19 -1.49
C ASP A 424 -6.75 1.45 -0.15
N SER A 425 -7.22 0.22 -0.22
CA SER A 425 -7.46 -0.59 0.96
C SER A 425 -6.17 -0.86 1.75
N SER A 426 -4.99 -0.87 1.10
CA SER A 426 -3.69 -0.93 1.81
C SER A 426 -3.48 0.21 2.79
N CYS A 427 -4.10 1.37 2.58
CA CYS A 427 -3.93 2.52 3.45
C CYS A 427 -4.45 2.21 4.86
N VAL A 428 -5.36 1.23 5.01
CA VAL A 428 -5.89 0.75 6.28
C VAL A 428 -5.06 -0.44 6.78
N ARG A 429 -3.98 -0.15 7.50
CA ARG A 429 -2.96 -1.15 7.91
C ARG A 429 -3.41 -2.10 9.01
N ARG A 430 -4.42 -1.72 9.79
CA ARG A 430 -5.03 -2.51 10.86
C ARG A 430 -6.40 -1.94 11.23
N GLY A 431 -7.10 -2.66 12.10
CA GLY A 431 -8.30 -2.18 12.76
C GLY A 431 -8.03 -1.55 14.13
N LEU A 432 -9.11 -1.22 14.81
CA LEU A 432 -9.18 -0.51 16.08
C LEU A 432 -9.38 -1.47 17.26
N ASN A 433 -9.12 -0.97 18.46
CA ASN A 433 -9.49 -1.63 19.71
C ASN A 433 -10.98 -1.34 19.99
N VAL A 434 -11.84 -2.32 19.75
CA VAL A 434 -13.31 -2.18 19.84
C VAL A 434 -13.78 -1.92 21.28
N GLY A 435 -14.84 -1.14 21.44
CA GLY A 435 -15.43 -0.80 22.74
C GLY A 435 -14.57 0.08 23.67
N GLY A 436 -13.42 0.57 23.19
CA GLY A 436 -12.46 1.35 23.95
C GLY A 436 -12.39 2.84 23.58
N GLN A 437 -11.42 3.53 24.18
CA GLN A 437 -11.05 4.88 23.75
C GLN A 437 -10.17 4.82 22.50
N LEU A 438 -10.40 5.73 21.57
CA LEU A 438 -9.58 5.95 20.40
C LEU A 438 -8.53 7.01 20.71
N THR A 439 -7.26 6.64 20.67
CA THR A 439 -6.15 7.60 20.77
C THR A 439 -5.59 7.98 19.41
N PHE A 440 -4.81 9.06 19.35
CA PHE A 440 -4.06 9.41 18.14
C PHE A 440 -3.08 8.30 17.76
N GLY A 441 -2.46 7.61 18.72
CA GLY A 441 -1.61 6.46 18.45
C GLY A 441 -2.36 5.29 17.84
N ASP A 442 -3.59 5.02 18.29
CA ASP A 442 -4.44 4.01 17.66
C ASP A 442 -4.74 4.39 16.19
N TRP A 443 -5.12 5.64 15.95
CA TRP A 443 -5.39 6.14 14.59
C TRP A 443 -4.15 6.14 13.69
N PHE A 444 -3.01 6.59 14.22
CA PHE A 444 -1.73 6.57 13.51
C PHE A 444 -1.35 5.15 13.10
N ASN A 445 -1.63 4.14 13.92
CA ASN A 445 -1.35 2.77 13.53
C ASN A 445 -2.32 2.24 12.44
N VAL A 446 -3.55 2.76 12.36
CA VAL A 446 -4.51 2.43 11.28
C VAL A 446 -4.03 3.00 9.95
N MET A 447 -3.65 4.29 9.92
CA MET A 447 -3.19 5.00 8.73
C MET A 447 -1.87 5.73 9.03
N PRO A 448 -0.72 5.03 8.98
CA PRO A 448 0.57 5.60 9.41
C PRO A 448 1.19 6.57 8.40
N PHE A 449 0.69 6.58 7.17
CA PHE A 449 1.26 7.35 6.08
C PHE A 449 1.01 8.85 6.27
N ALA A 450 1.95 9.67 5.81
CA ALA A 450 1.82 11.14 5.78
C ALA A 450 1.21 11.59 4.45
N ASP A 451 0.17 10.88 4.00
CA ASP A 451 -0.43 11.11 2.71
C ASP A 451 -1.12 12.47 2.68
N THR A 452 -0.97 13.13 1.54
CA THR A 452 -1.77 14.29 1.20
C THR A 452 -2.93 13.87 0.32
N ILE A 453 -3.92 14.74 0.20
CA ILE A 453 -5.10 14.45 -0.61
C ILE A 453 -4.83 14.90 -2.05
N ARG A 454 -4.91 13.97 -2.99
CA ARG A 454 -4.86 14.20 -4.44
C ARG A 454 -6.28 14.25 -5.01
N PHE A 455 -6.51 15.12 -5.98
CA PHE A 455 -7.76 15.21 -6.71
C PHE A 455 -7.62 14.65 -8.12
N TYR A 456 -8.54 13.77 -8.51
CA TYR A 456 -8.71 13.30 -9.88
C TYR A 456 -9.95 13.93 -10.50
N GLN A 457 -9.80 14.46 -11.70
CA GLN A 457 -10.93 14.90 -12.54
C GLN A 457 -11.23 13.79 -13.54
N LEU A 458 -12.36 13.12 -13.33
CA LEU A 458 -12.76 11.95 -14.10
C LEU A 458 -14.09 12.21 -14.80
N THR A 459 -14.16 11.93 -16.10
CA THR A 459 -15.45 11.76 -16.77
C THR A 459 -16.17 10.51 -16.24
N GLY A 460 -17.48 10.42 -16.38
CA GLY A 460 -18.24 9.21 -16.06
C GLY A 460 -17.74 7.96 -16.82
N TRP A 461 -17.22 8.13 -18.03
CA TRP A 461 -16.50 7.08 -18.77
C TRP A 461 -15.27 6.58 -18.01
N GLN A 462 -14.39 7.47 -17.59
CA GLN A 462 -13.19 7.11 -16.83
C GLN A 462 -13.52 6.52 -15.46
N LEU A 463 -14.55 7.04 -14.79
CA LEU A 463 -15.04 6.49 -13.52
C LEU A 463 -15.56 5.07 -13.69
N ARG A 464 -16.31 4.80 -14.77
CA ARG A 464 -16.76 3.45 -15.09
C ARG A 464 -15.56 2.53 -15.30
N ASP A 465 -14.60 2.94 -16.12
CA ASP A 465 -13.41 2.13 -16.42
C ASP A 465 -12.57 1.87 -15.14
N LEU A 466 -12.46 2.86 -14.24
CA LEU A 466 -11.84 2.70 -12.92
C LEU A 466 -12.58 1.68 -12.05
N ILE A 467 -13.91 1.73 -11.97
CA ILE A 467 -14.72 0.75 -11.20
C ILE A 467 -14.60 -0.64 -11.83
N HIS A 468 -14.54 -0.72 -13.17
CA HIS A 468 -14.30 -1.97 -13.90
C HIS A 468 -12.96 -2.60 -13.60
N ASP A 469 -11.90 -1.81 -13.63
CA ASP A 469 -10.58 -2.25 -13.19
C ASP A 469 -10.57 -2.62 -11.69
N ASN A 470 -11.21 -1.83 -10.84
CA ASN A 470 -11.24 -2.07 -9.40
C ASN A 470 -11.89 -3.40 -9.03
N ALA A 471 -12.99 -3.77 -9.69
CA ALA A 471 -13.63 -5.07 -9.46
C ALA A 471 -12.70 -6.24 -9.78
N LYS A 472 -11.80 -6.09 -10.77
CA LYS A 472 -10.81 -7.12 -11.11
C LYS A 472 -9.69 -7.25 -10.09
N ARG A 473 -9.57 -6.31 -9.13
CA ARG A 473 -8.56 -6.30 -8.06
C ARG A 473 -9.05 -6.92 -6.75
N ILE A 474 -10.34 -7.26 -6.67
CA ILE A 474 -10.95 -7.92 -5.49
C ILE A 474 -10.33 -9.30 -5.25
N ASP A 475 -10.26 -9.75 -4.00
CA ASP A 475 -9.81 -11.10 -3.66
C ASP A 475 -10.83 -12.14 -4.13
N LEU A 476 -10.38 -13.16 -4.85
CA LEU A 476 -11.20 -14.34 -5.15
C LEU A 476 -11.18 -15.33 -3.97
N PRO A 477 -12.22 -16.16 -3.80
CA PRO A 477 -12.24 -17.18 -2.76
C PRO A 477 -11.00 -18.07 -2.79
N GLY A 478 -10.32 -18.19 -1.65
CA GLY A 478 -9.10 -19.01 -1.49
C GLY A 478 -7.80 -18.31 -1.88
N GLU A 479 -7.83 -17.10 -2.43
CA GLU A 479 -6.62 -16.31 -2.62
C GLU A 479 -6.13 -15.72 -1.29
N PRO A 480 -4.81 -15.53 -1.14
CA PRO A 480 -4.30 -14.75 -0.01
C PRO A 480 -4.74 -13.28 -0.17
N ASN A 481 -5.10 -12.66 0.96
CA ASN A 481 -5.37 -11.24 1.01
C ASN A 481 -4.04 -10.49 0.85
N THR A 482 -3.76 -10.01 -0.35
CA THR A 482 -2.51 -9.33 -0.71
C THR A 482 -2.81 -7.98 -1.31
N GLU A 483 -1.80 -7.12 -1.33
CA GLU A 483 -1.95 -5.79 -1.89
C GLU A 483 -2.11 -5.84 -3.41
N ARG A 484 -3.24 -5.34 -3.92
CA ARG A 484 -3.64 -5.37 -5.34
C ARG A 484 -4.15 -4.02 -5.84
N GLY A 485 -4.11 -2.98 -5.02
CA GLY A 485 -4.64 -1.66 -5.34
C GLY A 485 -6.16 -1.59 -5.30
N PHE A 486 -6.81 -2.40 -4.46
CA PHE A 486 -8.27 -2.45 -4.33
C PHE A 486 -8.79 -1.19 -3.64
N LEU A 487 -9.67 -0.46 -4.31
CA LEU A 487 -10.19 0.83 -3.89
C LEU A 487 -11.52 0.67 -3.13
N GLN A 488 -11.63 1.39 -2.02
CA GLN A 488 -12.87 1.60 -1.28
C GLN A 488 -13.38 3.00 -1.58
N PHE A 489 -14.70 3.16 -1.77
CA PHE A 489 -15.31 4.44 -2.18
C PHE A 489 -16.18 5.05 -1.06
N SER A 490 -16.42 6.35 -1.14
CA SER A 490 -17.42 7.04 -0.33
C SER A 490 -18.85 6.69 -0.76
N ASN A 491 -19.83 7.03 0.06
CA ASN A 491 -21.22 6.57 -0.06
C ASN A 491 -21.92 6.96 -1.37
N GLU A 492 -21.34 7.93 -2.09
CA GLU A 492 -21.84 8.41 -3.37
C GLU A 492 -21.69 7.36 -4.47
N VAL A 493 -20.71 6.47 -4.39
CA VAL A 493 -20.48 5.39 -5.38
C VAL A 493 -21.04 4.09 -4.84
N ARG A 494 -21.95 3.47 -5.60
CA ARG A 494 -22.54 2.16 -5.25
C ARG A 494 -22.48 1.21 -6.43
N TYR A 495 -22.10 -0.05 -6.21
CA TYR A 495 -22.06 -1.07 -7.26
C TYR A 495 -22.07 -2.49 -6.69
N THR A 496 -22.47 -3.45 -7.52
CA THR A 496 -22.39 -4.88 -7.22
C THR A 496 -21.32 -5.52 -8.09
N VAL A 497 -20.43 -6.30 -7.48
CA VAL A 497 -19.46 -7.17 -8.15
C VAL A 497 -19.97 -8.60 -8.07
N ARG A 498 -20.14 -9.24 -9.21
CA ARG A 498 -20.37 -10.67 -9.31
C ARG A 498 -19.06 -11.35 -9.67
N LEU A 499 -18.54 -12.16 -8.76
CA LEU A 499 -17.30 -12.91 -8.96
C LEU A 499 -17.46 -13.89 -10.13
N GLY A 500 -16.34 -14.34 -10.67
CA GLY A 500 -16.26 -15.40 -11.67
C GLY A 500 -15.26 -16.47 -11.24
N LYS A 501 -15.10 -17.55 -12.02
CA LYS A 501 -14.04 -18.55 -11.73
C LYS A 501 -12.65 -17.95 -11.89
N THR A 502 -12.53 -16.99 -12.81
CA THR A 502 -11.32 -16.21 -13.07
C THR A 502 -11.62 -14.72 -12.93
N ARG A 503 -10.57 -13.91 -12.71
CA ARG A 503 -10.70 -12.44 -12.65
C ARG A 503 -11.27 -11.84 -13.94
N ALA A 504 -10.98 -12.46 -15.08
CA ALA A 504 -11.52 -12.06 -16.39
C ALA A 504 -13.04 -12.28 -16.52
N GLU A 505 -13.62 -13.15 -15.69
CA GLU A 505 -15.06 -13.44 -15.66
C GLU A 505 -15.86 -12.58 -14.69
N ILE A 506 -15.20 -11.70 -13.91
CA ILE A 506 -15.87 -10.81 -12.96
C ILE A 506 -16.80 -9.86 -13.72
N GLN A 507 -18.03 -9.76 -13.25
CA GLN A 507 -19.05 -8.87 -13.79
C GLN A 507 -19.41 -7.79 -12.78
N ILE A 508 -19.81 -6.62 -13.28
CA ILE A 508 -20.24 -5.50 -12.46
C ILE A 508 -21.65 -5.13 -12.86
N GLN A 509 -22.45 -4.78 -11.86
CA GLN A 509 -23.86 -4.45 -12.04
C GLN A 509 -24.22 -3.22 -11.21
N ALA A 510 -25.23 -2.49 -11.71
CA ALA A 510 -25.87 -1.39 -11.00
C ALA A 510 -24.89 -0.34 -10.46
N ILE A 511 -23.96 0.13 -11.30
CA ILE A 511 -23.07 1.23 -10.91
C ILE A 511 -23.91 2.51 -10.79
N GLN A 512 -23.91 3.10 -9.61
CA GLN A 512 -24.62 4.32 -9.29
C GLN A 512 -23.67 5.34 -8.69
N VAL A 513 -23.86 6.59 -9.08
CA VAL A 513 -23.17 7.75 -8.52
C VAL A 513 -24.21 8.75 -8.05
N ASN A 514 -24.20 9.11 -6.77
CA ASN A 514 -25.20 9.96 -6.14
C ASN A 514 -26.65 9.45 -6.36
N GLY A 515 -26.84 8.13 -6.39
CA GLY A 515 -28.14 7.48 -6.62
C GLY A 515 -28.64 7.48 -8.07
N ILE A 516 -27.85 7.99 -9.01
CA ILE A 516 -28.16 7.98 -10.46
C ILE A 516 -27.29 6.92 -11.13
N ALA A 517 -27.83 6.16 -12.08
CA ALA A 517 -27.05 5.18 -12.84
C ALA A 517 -25.90 5.87 -13.57
N LEU A 518 -24.68 5.31 -13.48
CA LEU A 518 -23.50 5.94 -14.08
C LEU A 518 -23.62 6.03 -15.61
N GLU A 519 -24.35 5.10 -16.22
CA GLU A 519 -24.67 5.09 -17.65
C GLU A 519 -25.44 6.35 -18.10
N GLU A 520 -26.18 7.00 -17.19
CA GLU A 520 -26.90 8.25 -17.47
C GLU A 520 -26.02 9.51 -17.31
N GLN A 521 -24.78 9.33 -16.82
CA GLN A 521 -23.88 10.44 -16.46
C GLN A 521 -22.46 10.25 -17.03
N LEU A 522 -22.31 9.48 -18.11
CA LEU A 522 -21.01 9.13 -18.67
C LEU A 522 -20.17 10.34 -19.13
N GLU A 523 -20.82 11.40 -19.59
CA GLU A 523 -20.15 12.64 -20.03
C GLU A 523 -19.90 13.64 -18.88
N LYS A 524 -20.50 13.41 -17.70
CA LYS A 524 -20.33 14.31 -16.56
C LYS A 524 -18.91 14.17 -16.00
N GLU A 525 -18.29 15.29 -15.65
CA GLU A 525 -17.05 15.30 -14.88
C GLU A 525 -17.34 15.20 -13.38
N PHE A 526 -16.52 14.41 -12.70
CA PHE A 526 -16.54 14.19 -11.26
C PHE A 526 -15.17 14.52 -10.68
N LEU A 527 -15.16 15.21 -9.54
CA LEU A 527 -13.97 15.46 -8.76
C LEU A 527 -13.86 14.41 -7.63
N MET A 528 -12.87 13.53 -7.74
CA MET A 528 -12.61 12.47 -6.77
C MET A 528 -11.40 12.79 -5.89
N ALA A 529 -11.56 12.75 -4.58
CA ALA A 529 -10.46 12.87 -3.63
C ALA A 529 -9.87 11.49 -3.29
N THR A 530 -8.55 11.38 -3.20
CA THR A 530 -7.83 10.17 -2.79
C THR A 530 -6.49 10.50 -2.14
N THR A 531 -5.74 9.49 -1.69
CA THR A 531 -4.38 9.64 -1.19
C THR A 531 -3.37 9.89 -2.32
N SER A 532 -2.31 10.65 -2.04
CA SER A 532 -1.23 10.92 -3.00
C SER A 532 -0.44 9.67 -3.42
N PHE A 533 -0.51 8.57 -2.65
CA PHE A 533 0.13 7.28 -2.94
C PHE A 533 -0.86 6.18 -3.38
N VAL A 534 -2.03 6.55 -3.91
CA VAL A 534 -3.04 5.57 -4.37
C VAL A 534 -2.42 4.56 -5.37
N ARG A 535 -2.53 3.24 -5.10
CA ARG A 535 -2.04 2.12 -5.92
C ARG A 535 -0.53 1.99 -6.16
N GLU A 536 0.30 2.84 -5.57
CA GLU A 536 1.77 2.76 -5.74
C GLU A 536 2.35 1.40 -5.30
N LEU A 537 1.77 0.79 -4.25
CA LEU A 537 2.21 -0.51 -3.74
C LEU A 537 1.69 -1.71 -4.56
N ALA A 538 0.70 -1.50 -5.43
CA ALA A 538 0.12 -2.54 -6.27
C ALA A 538 1.09 -3.00 -7.38
N GLY A 539 2.11 -2.20 -7.70
CA GLY A 539 3.07 -2.50 -8.77
C GLY A 539 3.74 -3.87 -8.63
N ASN A 540 3.97 -4.38 -7.42
CA ASN A 540 4.50 -5.73 -7.23
C ASN A 540 3.55 -6.80 -7.78
N TRP A 541 2.24 -6.63 -7.57
CA TRP A 541 1.22 -7.53 -8.08
C TRP A 541 1.03 -7.36 -9.59
N GLU A 542 0.99 -6.11 -10.07
CA GLU A 542 0.80 -5.78 -11.48
C GLU A 542 1.93 -6.30 -12.37
N ASN A 543 3.17 -6.34 -11.86
CA ASN A 543 4.34 -6.83 -12.58
C ASN A 543 4.52 -8.36 -12.53
N CYS A 544 3.68 -9.09 -11.79
CA CYS A 544 3.73 -10.56 -11.76
C CYS A 544 3.00 -11.15 -12.99
N HIS A 545 3.78 -11.72 -13.92
CA HIS A 545 3.30 -12.29 -15.19
C HIS A 545 2.26 -13.42 -15.02
N ASP A 546 2.31 -14.17 -13.92
CA ASP A 546 1.38 -15.28 -13.68
C ASP A 546 0.00 -14.84 -13.15
N GLN A 547 -0.15 -13.61 -12.62
CA GLN A 547 -1.39 -13.14 -11.97
C GLN A 547 -2.18 -12.12 -12.79
N SER A 548 -1.57 -11.53 -13.83
CA SER A 548 -2.19 -10.58 -14.77
C SER A 548 -2.77 -11.24 -16.03
N LEU A 549 -2.68 -12.58 -16.17
CA LEU A 549 -3.17 -13.32 -17.34
C LEU A 549 -4.67 -13.07 -17.57
N GLY A 550 -4.98 -12.25 -18.58
CA GLY A 550 -6.33 -12.01 -19.10
C GLY A 550 -7.04 -10.76 -18.60
N CYS A 551 -6.37 -9.88 -17.83
CA CYS A 551 -6.96 -8.62 -17.36
C CYS A 551 -6.12 -7.42 -17.80
N ASP A 552 -6.65 -6.59 -18.71
CA ASP A 552 -6.12 -5.25 -18.94
C ASP A 552 -6.37 -4.40 -17.68
N LEU A 553 -5.28 -4.02 -17.01
CA LEU A 553 -5.28 -3.19 -15.80
C LEU A 553 -5.09 -1.72 -16.16
N LEU A 554 -5.85 -0.87 -15.49
CA LEU A 554 -5.82 0.57 -15.69
C LEU A 554 -4.74 1.21 -14.83
N ASN A 555 -3.90 2.05 -15.45
CA ASN A 555 -3.00 2.93 -14.73
C ASN A 555 -3.75 4.22 -14.35
N ILE A 556 -4.06 4.37 -13.06
CA ILE A 556 -4.84 5.52 -12.57
C ILE A 556 -4.09 6.84 -12.72
N HIS A 557 -2.76 6.82 -12.79
CA HIS A 557 -1.92 8.02 -12.92
C HIS A 557 -1.99 8.65 -14.32
N ASP A 558 -2.54 7.96 -15.31
CA ASP A 558 -2.78 8.51 -16.65
C ASP A 558 -3.97 9.49 -16.69
N PHE A 559 -4.82 9.49 -15.66
CA PHE A 559 -5.94 10.41 -15.55
C PHE A 559 -5.51 11.81 -15.10
N ASN A 560 -6.29 12.83 -15.48
CA ASN A 560 -6.04 14.20 -15.06
C ASN A 560 -6.17 14.34 -13.54
N HIS A 561 -5.11 14.82 -12.89
CA HIS A 561 -5.06 14.96 -11.44
C HIS A 561 -4.22 16.16 -11.01
N PHE A 562 -4.45 16.61 -9.78
CA PHE A 562 -3.66 17.67 -9.15
C PHE A 562 -3.56 17.45 -7.63
N GLU A 563 -2.45 17.89 -7.05
CA GLU A 563 -2.22 17.82 -5.61
C GLU A 563 -3.01 18.89 -4.84
N SER A 564 -3.32 18.59 -3.59
CA SER A 564 -3.85 19.56 -2.63
C SER A 564 -2.91 19.79 -1.46
N ASP A 565 -3.15 20.87 -0.71
CA ASP A 565 -2.44 21.18 0.54
C ASP A 565 -3.08 20.50 1.78
N TYR A 566 -4.09 19.64 1.58
CA TYR A 566 -4.75 18.95 2.69
C TYR A 566 -4.00 17.66 3.06
N PHE A 567 -3.67 17.51 4.35
CA PHE A 567 -3.12 16.27 4.90
C PHE A 567 -4.25 15.35 5.30
N MET A 568 -4.23 14.12 4.77
CA MET A 568 -5.28 13.15 5.03
C MET A 568 -5.45 12.89 6.53
N ARG A 569 -4.34 12.66 7.24
CA ARG A 569 -4.35 12.39 8.68
C ARG A 569 -5.03 13.52 9.46
N ARG A 570 -4.72 14.78 9.14
CA ARG A 570 -5.30 15.94 9.82
C ARG A 570 -6.79 16.06 9.59
N GLU A 571 -7.22 15.93 8.34
CA GLU A 571 -8.64 16.02 8.00
C GLU A 571 -9.42 14.89 8.69
N LEU A 572 -8.89 13.66 8.70
CA LEU A 572 -9.54 12.54 9.37
C LEU A 572 -9.52 12.67 10.91
N VAL A 573 -8.43 13.15 11.52
CA VAL A 573 -8.39 13.43 12.97
C VAL A 573 -9.42 14.49 13.37
N LYS A 574 -9.53 15.59 12.61
CA LYS A 574 -10.60 16.58 12.81
C LYS A 574 -11.98 15.93 12.68
N CYS A 575 -12.16 15.07 11.68
CA CYS A 575 -13.41 14.35 11.46
C CYS A 575 -13.79 13.46 12.65
N ILE A 576 -12.82 12.72 13.20
CA ILE A 576 -13.01 11.85 14.36
C ILE A 576 -13.40 12.66 15.59
N ILE A 577 -12.67 13.75 15.87
CA ILE A 577 -12.94 14.64 17.01
C ILE A 577 -14.32 15.28 16.88
N ASP A 578 -14.65 15.84 15.70
CA ASP A 578 -15.95 16.47 15.43
C ASP A 578 -17.12 15.50 15.64
N GLN A 579 -16.90 14.20 15.43
CA GLN A 579 -17.92 13.15 15.56
C GLN A 579 -17.88 12.43 16.90
N GLY A 580 -16.88 12.69 17.76
CA GLY A 580 -16.70 12.05 19.05
C GLY A 580 -16.22 10.59 18.99
N GLY A 581 -15.71 10.13 17.84
CA GLY A 581 -15.19 8.76 17.67
C GLY A 581 -15.60 8.06 16.38
N ILE A 582 -15.31 6.76 16.34
CA ILE A 582 -15.55 5.85 15.22
C ILE A 582 -16.52 4.75 15.68
N THR A 583 -17.79 4.88 15.30
CA THR A 583 -18.88 3.97 15.64
C THR A 583 -19.78 3.77 14.42
N GLN A 584 -20.76 2.86 14.51
CA GLN A 584 -21.74 2.68 13.43
C GLN A 584 -22.53 3.96 13.16
N GLU A 585 -22.86 4.73 14.21
CA GLU A 585 -23.57 6.01 14.12
C GLU A 585 -22.73 7.09 13.43
N THR A 586 -21.42 7.10 13.66
CA THR A 586 -20.50 8.05 13.00
C THR A 586 -20.08 7.61 11.60
N GLY A 587 -20.62 6.50 11.09
CA GLY A 587 -20.48 6.07 9.70
C GLY A 587 -19.59 4.86 9.49
N ALA A 588 -18.99 4.30 10.55
CA ALA A 588 -18.18 3.08 10.48
C ALA A 588 -19.07 1.83 10.43
N ARG A 589 -19.84 1.67 9.36
CA ARG A 589 -20.78 0.57 9.14
C ARG A 589 -20.74 0.10 7.69
N LEU A 590 -21.15 -1.13 7.45
CA LEU A 590 -21.46 -1.60 6.11
C LEU A 590 -22.83 -1.05 5.71
N ASP A 591 -22.91 -0.36 4.57
CA ASP A 591 -24.14 0.22 4.04
C ASP A 591 -24.49 -0.28 2.64
N GLY A 592 -23.80 -1.32 2.18
CA GLY A 592 -24.06 -2.00 0.91
C GLY A 592 -23.65 -1.17 -0.30
N ARG A 593 -22.74 -0.20 -0.15
CA ARG A 593 -22.19 0.55 -1.29
C ARG A 593 -21.36 -0.35 -2.21
N LEU A 594 -20.74 -1.39 -1.67
CA LEU A 594 -20.15 -2.46 -2.45
C LEU A 594 -20.78 -3.77 -2.04
N ARG A 595 -21.42 -4.46 -2.98
CA ARG A 595 -21.93 -5.82 -2.78
C ARG A 595 -21.12 -6.81 -3.60
N VAL A 596 -20.77 -7.94 -3.01
CA VAL A 596 -20.04 -9.00 -3.67
C VAL A 596 -20.93 -10.24 -3.72
N GLU A 597 -21.20 -10.74 -4.93
CA GLU A 597 -21.99 -11.94 -5.20
C GLU A 597 -21.08 -13.01 -5.80
N GLU A 598 -21.17 -14.27 -5.34
CA GLU A 598 -20.44 -15.37 -5.97
C GLU A 598 -21.13 -15.85 -7.26
N ARG A 599 -20.35 -16.28 -8.27
CA ARG A 599 -20.89 -16.93 -9.48
C ARG A 599 -21.41 -18.32 -9.12
N MET A 600 -22.71 -18.46 -8.90
CA MET A 600 -23.37 -19.76 -8.99
C MET A 600 -23.79 -19.99 -10.44
N THR A 601 -22.95 -20.64 -11.26
CA THR A 601 -23.32 -20.99 -12.64
C THR A 601 -22.68 -22.29 -13.08
N ASN A 602 -23.20 -23.43 -12.59
CA ASN A 602 -23.55 -24.61 -13.36
C ASN A 602 -24.39 -25.53 -12.46
N GLN A 603 -25.45 -26.14 -12.99
CA GLN A 603 -26.00 -27.33 -12.36
C GLN A 603 -24.86 -28.36 -12.29
N ILE A 604 -24.63 -28.94 -11.13
CA ILE A 604 -23.63 -29.99 -10.93
C ILE A 604 -23.88 -31.13 -11.92
N THR A 605 -25.15 -31.38 -12.24
CA THR A 605 -25.57 -32.41 -13.20
C THR A 605 -25.19 -32.10 -14.65
N ASP A 606 -24.89 -30.85 -15.00
CA ASP A 606 -24.49 -30.43 -16.35
C ASP A 606 -22.96 -30.47 -16.55
N LEU A 607 -22.20 -30.76 -15.49
CA LEU A 607 -20.75 -30.87 -15.55
C LEU A 607 -20.32 -32.22 -16.16
N SER A 608 -19.24 -32.21 -16.96
CA SER A 608 -18.56 -33.47 -17.28
C SER A 608 -18.01 -34.11 -16.00
N VAL A 609 -17.80 -35.43 -16.01
CA VAL A 609 -17.20 -36.15 -14.87
C VAL A 609 -15.86 -35.53 -14.44
N LYS A 610 -15.08 -34.98 -15.39
CA LYS A 610 -13.83 -34.30 -15.10
C LYS A 610 -14.05 -32.97 -14.37
N GLU A 611 -15.04 -32.19 -14.80
CA GLU A 611 -15.40 -30.91 -14.18
C GLU A 611 -16.04 -31.11 -12.80
N PHE A 612 -16.91 -32.10 -12.64
CA PHE A 612 -17.51 -32.44 -11.36
C PHE A 612 -16.45 -32.85 -10.32
N ASN A 613 -15.51 -33.74 -10.69
CA ASN A 613 -14.40 -34.13 -9.81
C ASN A 613 -13.48 -32.95 -9.45
N HIS A 614 -13.25 -32.04 -10.41
CA HIS A 614 -12.51 -30.82 -10.14
C HIS A 614 -13.25 -29.94 -9.14
N GLU A 615 -14.55 -29.70 -9.34
CA GLU A 615 -15.37 -28.90 -8.44
C GLU A 615 -15.34 -29.45 -7.01
N ILE A 616 -15.54 -30.75 -6.81
CA ILE A 616 -15.46 -31.38 -5.47
C ILE A 616 -14.08 -31.18 -4.81
N SER A 617 -13.00 -31.20 -5.60
CA SER A 617 -11.63 -31.17 -5.06
C SER A 617 -11.16 -29.77 -4.66
N PHE A 618 -11.82 -28.72 -5.14
CA PHE A 618 -11.41 -27.32 -4.96
C PHE A 618 -12.40 -26.49 -4.13
N GLN A 619 -13.53 -27.08 -3.73
CA GLN A 619 -14.51 -26.41 -2.89
C GLN A 619 -14.07 -26.38 -1.42
N ASN A 620 -14.39 -25.27 -0.75
CA ASN A 620 -14.02 -25.04 0.66
C ASN A 620 -14.89 -25.84 1.66
N HIS A 621 -15.79 -26.70 1.17
CA HIS A 621 -16.69 -27.52 1.97
C HIS A 621 -16.91 -28.88 1.32
N ALA A 622 -17.25 -29.88 2.14
CA ALA A 622 -17.49 -31.25 1.67
C ALA A 622 -18.86 -31.37 1.00
N MET A 623 -18.90 -31.70 -0.29
CA MET A 623 -20.12 -31.96 -1.07
C MET A 623 -20.57 -33.43 -0.98
N ALA A 624 -20.63 -33.98 0.24
CA ALA A 624 -20.80 -35.42 0.44
C ALA A 624 -22.14 -35.96 -0.11
N GLY A 625 -23.26 -35.25 0.11
CA GLY A 625 -24.57 -35.68 -0.39
C GLY A 625 -24.67 -35.62 -1.91
N ALA A 626 -24.14 -34.57 -2.55
CA ALA A 626 -24.07 -34.45 -4.01
C ALA A 626 -23.27 -35.62 -4.63
N VAL A 627 -22.13 -35.99 -4.05
CA VAL A 627 -21.33 -37.14 -4.50
C VAL A 627 -22.12 -38.45 -4.39
N ILE A 628 -22.79 -38.67 -3.26
CA ILE A 628 -23.59 -39.89 -3.03
C ILE A 628 -24.77 -39.94 -4.00
N SER A 629 -25.45 -38.81 -4.23
CA SER A 629 -26.58 -38.72 -5.16
C SER A 629 -26.14 -38.98 -6.61
N TYR A 630 -25.03 -38.38 -7.06
CA TYR A 630 -24.50 -38.61 -8.40
C TYR A 630 -24.11 -40.09 -8.64
N ALA A 631 -23.55 -40.74 -7.62
CA ALA A 631 -23.28 -42.18 -7.66
C ALA A 631 -24.58 -43.00 -7.77
N ALA A 632 -25.64 -42.61 -7.05
CA ALA A 632 -26.94 -43.26 -7.14
C ALA A 632 -27.57 -43.10 -8.55
N VAL A 633 -27.54 -41.88 -9.13
CA VAL A 633 -27.99 -41.62 -10.51
C VAL A 633 -27.24 -42.49 -11.52
N SER A 634 -25.93 -42.62 -11.36
CA SER A 634 -25.09 -43.47 -12.23
C SER A 634 -25.49 -44.94 -12.12
N ALA A 635 -25.79 -45.41 -10.90
CA ALA A 635 -26.27 -46.76 -10.67
C ALA A 635 -27.67 -47.00 -11.30
N VAL A 636 -28.61 -46.07 -11.14
CA VAL A 636 -29.94 -46.15 -11.80
C VAL A 636 -29.79 -46.20 -13.32
N SER A 637 -28.91 -45.38 -13.90
CA SER A 637 -28.62 -45.37 -15.35
C SER A 637 -28.12 -46.73 -15.85
N LEU A 638 -27.25 -47.39 -15.09
CA LEU A 638 -26.80 -48.74 -15.39
C LEU A 638 -27.96 -49.74 -15.36
N GLY A 639 -28.83 -49.66 -14.36
CA GLY A 639 -30.04 -50.49 -14.27
C GLY A 639 -30.97 -50.29 -15.46
N PHE A 640 -31.20 -49.04 -15.88
CA PHE A 640 -31.95 -48.72 -17.10
C PHE A 640 -31.35 -49.36 -18.34
N ALA A 641 -30.03 -49.31 -18.50
CA ALA A 641 -29.35 -49.92 -19.64
C ALA A 641 -29.57 -51.44 -19.67
N CYS A 642 -29.50 -52.12 -18.52
CA CYS A 642 -29.77 -53.55 -18.40
C CYS A 642 -31.21 -53.90 -18.80
N ILE A 643 -32.17 -53.12 -18.31
CA ILE A 643 -33.59 -53.32 -18.60
C ILE A 643 -33.88 -53.06 -20.08
N ARG A 644 -33.38 -51.97 -20.66
CA ARG A 644 -33.53 -51.64 -22.10
C ARG A 644 -32.89 -52.67 -23.02
N ASN A 645 -31.74 -53.24 -22.65
CA ASN A 645 -31.11 -54.32 -23.42
C ASN A 645 -32.00 -55.58 -23.45
N THR A 646 -32.75 -55.80 -22.37
CA THR A 646 -33.70 -56.89 -22.23
C THR A 646 -35.03 -56.62 -22.96
N GLN A 647 -35.48 -55.37 -23.09
CA GLN A 647 -36.75 -55.01 -23.76
C GLN A 647 -36.91 -55.60 -25.16
N ARG A 648 -35.82 -55.86 -25.89
CA ARG A 648 -35.85 -56.53 -27.21
C ARG A 648 -36.41 -57.97 -27.20
N PHE A 649 -36.61 -58.55 -26.02
CA PHE A 649 -36.99 -59.94 -25.80
C PHE A 649 -38.28 -60.11 -24.96
N LEU A 650 -38.98 -59.01 -24.65
CA LEU A 650 -40.20 -59.02 -23.83
C LEU A 650 -41.40 -58.54 -24.66
N ASP A 651 -42.60 -59.09 -24.39
CA ASP A 651 -43.84 -58.65 -25.04
C ASP A 651 -44.19 -57.20 -24.66
N GLU A 652 -44.46 -56.36 -25.65
CA GLU A 652 -44.62 -54.89 -25.54
C GLU A 652 -45.83 -54.43 -24.68
N ASN A 653 -46.68 -55.33 -24.16
CA ASN A 653 -47.97 -54.99 -23.53
C ASN A 653 -48.06 -55.24 -22.00
N SER A 654 -46.95 -55.35 -21.27
CA SER A 654 -46.99 -55.51 -19.80
C SER A 654 -47.09 -54.16 -19.08
N THR A 655 -48.28 -53.81 -18.59
CA THR A 655 -48.54 -52.57 -17.82
C THR A 655 -47.72 -52.46 -16.54
N VAL A 656 -47.41 -53.59 -15.90
CA VAL A 656 -46.57 -53.66 -14.68
C VAL A 656 -45.11 -53.30 -14.99
N TYR A 657 -44.63 -53.67 -16.18
CA TYR A 657 -43.26 -53.39 -16.60
C TYR A 657 -43.04 -51.89 -16.83
N GLN A 658 -43.98 -51.24 -17.52
CA GLN A 658 -43.91 -49.80 -17.78
C GLN A 658 -44.01 -48.97 -16.50
N ALA A 659 -44.93 -49.33 -15.58
CA ALA A 659 -45.08 -48.63 -14.31
C ALA A 659 -43.78 -48.62 -13.47
N ARG A 660 -43.01 -49.71 -13.53
CA ARG A 660 -41.72 -49.82 -12.83
C ARG A 660 -40.60 -49.01 -13.49
N LEU A 661 -40.61 -48.93 -14.83
CA LEU A 661 -39.69 -48.05 -15.57
C LEU A 661 -39.99 -46.57 -15.28
N ASP A 662 -41.26 -46.19 -15.24
CA ASP A 662 -41.69 -44.83 -14.91
C ASP A 662 -41.29 -44.47 -13.47
N GLN A 663 -41.40 -45.43 -12.54
CA GLN A 663 -40.91 -45.28 -11.16
C GLN A 663 -39.39 -45.03 -11.11
N LEU A 664 -38.58 -45.82 -11.84
CA LEU A 664 -37.14 -45.62 -11.89
C LEU A 664 -36.77 -44.26 -12.52
N ALA A 665 -37.53 -43.79 -13.50
CA ALA A 665 -37.28 -42.52 -14.17
C ALA A 665 -37.55 -41.36 -13.21
N SER A 666 -38.67 -41.44 -12.49
CA SER A 666 -39.01 -40.46 -11.45
C SER A 666 -37.99 -40.44 -10.31
N VAL A 667 -37.47 -41.60 -9.90
CA VAL A 667 -36.41 -41.67 -8.89
C VAL A 667 -35.11 -41.04 -9.39
N GLN A 668 -34.73 -41.31 -10.63
CA GLN A 668 -33.53 -40.75 -11.25
C GLN A 668 -33.57 -39.22 -11.33
N GLU A 669 -34.70 -38.65 -11.77
CA GLU A 669 -34.89 -37.20 -11.86
C GLU A 669 -34.83 -36.53 -10.49
N GLN A 670 -35.44 -37.14 -9.46
CA GLN A 670 -35.37 -36.63 -8.08
C GLN A 670 -33.95 -36.68 -7.52
N LEU A 671 -33.18 -37.74 -7.80
CA LEU A 671 -31.78 -37.83 -7.37
C LEU A 671 -30.91 -36.77 -8.05
N LEU A 672 -31.14 -36.48 -9.34
CA LEU A 672 -30.46 -35.40 -10.06
C LEU A 672 -30.75 -34.02 -9.44
N ASP A 673 -32.02 -33.71 -9.18
CA ASP A 673 -32.43 -32.46 -8.53
C ASP A 673 -31.82 -32.30 -7.12
N ILE A 674 -31.77 -33.39 -6.34
CA ILE A 674 -31.13 -33.37 -5.02
C ILE A 674 -29.61 -33.20 -5.13
N CYS A 675 -28.97 -33.74 -6.18
CA CYS A 675 -27.54 -33.58 -6.41
C CYS A 675 -27.16 -32.10 -6.54
N ASP A 676 -27.91 -31.34 -7.35
CA ASP A 676 -27.69 -29.90 -7.52
C ASP A 676 -27.98 -29.11 -6.24
N LYS A 677 -29.04 -29.47 -5.52
CA LYS A 677 -29.43 -28.78 -4.29
C LYS A 677 -28.45 -29.01 -3.16
N ASP A 678 -28.00 -30.25 -2.97
CA ASP A 678 -27.06 -30.61 -1.90
C ASP A 678 -25.68 -29.97 -2.11
N ALA A 679 -25.23 -29.88 -3.36
CA ALA A 679 -23.99 -29.19 -3.71
C ALA A 679 -23.94 -27.74 -3.22
N ASN A 680 -25.09 -27.07 -3.14
CA ASN A 680 -25.21 -25.68 -2.71
C ASN A 680 -25.67 -25.53 -1.26
N ALA A 681 -25.96 -26.64 -0.57
CA ALA A 681 -26.63 -26.61 0.74
C ALA A 681 -25.78 -25.95 1.83
N ILE A 682 -24.45 -26.10 1.77
CA ILE A 682 -23.53 -25.46 2.73
C ILE A 682 -23.43 -23.95 2.49
N GLY A 683 -23.34 -23.51 1.22
CA GLY A 683 -23.39 -22.07 0.89
C GLY A 683 -24.71 -21.42 1.30
N LEU A 684 -25.82 -22.15 1.12
CA LEU A 684 -27.13 -21.71 1.59
C LEU A 684 -27.23 -21.65 3.12
N LEU A 685 -26.67 -22.63 3.85
CA LEU A 685 -26.59 -22.59 5.32
C LEU A 685 -25.85 -21.34 5.79
N VAL A 686 -24.69 -21.02 5.20
CA VAL A 686 -23.93 -19.81 5.56
C VAL A 686 -24.76 -18.55 5.30
N SER A 687 -25.45 -18.50 4.16
CA SER A 687 -26.34 -17.38 3.81
C SER A 687 -27.50 -17.22 4.79
N LEU A 688 -28.17 -18.31 5.15
CA LEU A 688 -29.28 -18.34 6.10
C LEU A 688 -28.81 -18.01 7.52
N ARG A 689 -27.63 -18.48 7.93
CA ARG A 689 -27.01 -18.13 9.21
C ARG A 689 -26.76 -16.62 9.32
N ASN A 690 -26.29 -16.00 8.25
CA ASN A 690 -26.10 -14.56 8.18
C ASN A 690 -27.44 -13.78 8.25
N ALA A 691 -28.55 -14.40 7.83
CA ALA A 691 -29.90 -13.85 7.94
C ALA A 691 -30.61 -14.17 9.27
N GLY A 692 -29.99 -14.94 10.17
CA GLY A 692 -30.62 -15.39 11.42
C GLY A 692 -31.56 -16.59 11.29
N GLU A 693 -31.56 -17.26 10.13
CA GLU A 693 -32.43 -18.40 9.78
C GLU A 693 -31.65 -19.74 9.74
N GLU A 694 -30.62 -19.89 10.58
CA GLU A 694 -29.68 -21.02 10.56
C GLU A 694 -30.36 -22.40 10.62
N MET A 695 -31.45 -22.54 11.38
CA MET A 695 -32.23 -23.78 11.52
C MET A 695 -32.77 -24.30 10.18
N GLN A 696 -33.11 -23.42 9.25
CA GLN A 696 -33.59 -23.82 7.93
C GLN A 696 -32.48 -24.47 7.10
N GLY A 697 -31.24 -23.97 7.20
CA GLY A 697 -30.09 -24.56 6.52
C GLY A 697 -29.72 -25.93 7.10
N GLN A 698 -29.73 -26.06 8.44
CA GLN A 698 -29.45 -27.34 9.11
C GLN A 698 -30.48 -28.41 8.74
N ARG A 699 -31.76 -28.03 8.67
CA ARG A 699 -32.84 -28.94 8.24
C ARG A 699 -32.62 -29.48 6.83
N LEU A 700 -32.22 -28.63 5.88
CA LEU A 700 -31.95 -29.05 4.50
C LEU A 700 -30.81 -30.07 4.43
N LEU A 701 -29.75 -29.86 5.21
CA LEU A 701 -28.61 -30.78 5.28
C LEU A 701 -28.95 -32.13 5.92
N CYS A 702 -30.03 -32.24 6.70
CA CYS A 702 -30.58 -33.54 7.14
C CYS A 702 -31.56 -34.12 6.11
N GLU A 703 -32.37 -33.28 5.47
CA GLU A 703 -33.41 -33.71 4.52
C GLU A 703 -32.83 -34.36 3.26
N PHE A 704 -31.76 -33.79 2.68
CA PHE A 704 -31.20 -34.32 1.44
C PHE A 704 -30.58 -35.72 1.60
N PRO A 705 -29.72 -36.02 2.59
CA PRO A 705 -29.22 -37.38 2.80
C PRO A 705 -30.33 -38.39 3.09
N ALA A 706 -31.34 -38.01 3.88
CA ALA A 706 -32.51 -38.86 4.13
C ALA A 706 -33.21 -39.23 2.80
N ARG A 707 -33.46 -38.23 1.95
CA ARG A 707 -34.14 -38.42 0.68
C ARG A 707 -33.33 -39.22 -0.33
N ILE A 708 -32.01 -39.00 -0.40
CA ILE A 708 -31.09 -39.79 -1.22
C ILE A 708 -31.18 -41.26 -0.80
N SER A 709 -31.14 -41.56 0.51
CA SER A 709 -31.24 -42.93 1.02
C SER A 709 -32.55 -43.60 0.62
N GLN A 710 -33.70 -42.92 0.84
CA GLN A 710 -35.03 -43.41 0.44
C GLN A 710 -35.10 -43.74 -1.05
N LEU A 711 -34.64 -42.82 -1.89
CA LEU A 711 -34.68 -42.97 -3.35
C LEU A 711 -33.75 -44.09 -3.83
N SER A 712 -32.56 -44.23 -3.26
CA SER A 712 -31.65 -45.34 -3.54
C SER A 712 -32.25 -46.70 -3.17
N ILE A 713 -32.93 -46.79 -2.02
CA ILE A 713 -33.64 -48.01 -1.59
C ILE A 713 -34.77 -48.35 -2.58
N MET A 714 -35.60 -47.36 -2.93
CA MET A 714 -36.69 -47.54 -3.89
C MET A 714 -36.16 -48.02 -5.24
N ALA A 715 -35.11 -47.40 -5.77
CA ALA A 715 -34.51 -47.83 -7.02
C ALA A 715 -33.95 -49.26 -6.91
N ALA A 716 -33.26 -49.59 -5.82
CA ALA A 716 -32.73 -50.93 -5.60
C ALA A 716 -33.85 -51.98 -5.60
N GLN A 717 -34.92 -51.76 -4.84
CA GLN A 717 -36.10 -52.64 -4.80
C GLN A 717 -36.73 -52.80 -6.18
N THR A 718 -36.93 -51.70 -6.91
CA THR A 718 -37.49 -51.77 -8.26
C THR A 718 -36.58 -52.58 -9.20
N LEU A 719 -35.26 -52.44 -9.12
CA LEU A 719 -34.32 -53.25 -9.92
C LEU A 719 -34.28 -54.72 -9.50
N GLN A 720 -34.46 -55.03 -8.20
CA GLN A 720 -34.56 -56.41 -7.73
C GLN A 720 -35.76 -57.14 -8.33
N ASP A 721 -36.87 -56.42 -8.55
CA ASP A 721 -38.05 -56.98 -9.21
C ASP A 721 -37.83 -57.29 -10.70
N PHE A 722 -36.79 -56.74 -11.32
CA PHE A 722 -36.38 -57.07 -12.69
C PHE A 722 -35.40 -58.25 -12.79
N ARG A 723 -34.92 -58.82 -11.68
CA ARG A 723 -33.92 -59.92 -11.68
C ARG A 723 -34.32 -61.13 -12.51
N SER A 724 -35.59 -61.52 -12.44
CA SER A 724 -36.14 -62.65 -13.19
C SER A 724 -36.51 -62.29 -14.64
N LEU A 725 -36.51 -61.00 -14.97
CA LEU A 725 -36.96 -60.47 -16.25
C LEU A 725 -35.80 -60.12 -17.17
N VAL A 726 -34.62 -59.79 -16.63
CA VAL A 726 -33.44 -59.43 -17.43
C VAL A 726 -32.78 -60.62 -18.12
N ASN A 727 -32.20 -60.36 -19.30
CA ASN A 727 -31.43 -61.36 -20.03
C ASN A 727 -30.16 -61.73 -19.25
N GLU A 728 -29.76 -63.01 -19.29
CA GLU A 728 -28.55 -63.52 -18.65
C GLU A 728 -27.28 -62.71 -18.96
N ARG A 729 -27.18 -62.08 -20.13
CA ARG A 729 -26.01 -61.27 -20.52
C ARG A 729 -25.80 -59.99 -19.70
N VAL A 730 -26.84 -59.47 -19.05
CA VAL A 730 -26.80 -58.20 -18.29
C VAL A 730 -27.17 -58.39 -16.82
N LYS A 731 -27.30 -59.64 -16.38
CA LYS A 731 -27.71 -59.99 -15.02
C LYS A 731 -26.66 -59.57 -13.99
N ASP A 732 -25.39 -59.73 -14.32
CA ASP A 732 -24.26 -59.32 -13.49
C ASP A 732 -24.21 -57.78 -13.36
N ASP A 733 -24.46 -57.06 -14.45
CA ASP A 733 -24.51 -55.58 -14.47
C ASP A 733 -25.71 -55.05 -13.66
N LEU A 734 -26.85 -55.75 -13.71
CA LEU A 734 -28.02 -55.43 -12.88
C LEU A 734 -27.71 -55.64 -11.39
N GLU A 735 -27.05 -56.74 -11.02
CA GLU A 735 -26.62 -56.96 -9.63
C GLU A 735 -25.60 -55.93 -9.17
N MET A 736 -24.70 -55.47 -10.06
CA MET A 736 -23.77 -54.39 -9.76
C MET A 736 -24.51 -53.07 -9.48
N SER A 737 -25.52 -52.74 -10.28
CA SER A 737 -26.39 -51.57 -10.06
C SER A 737 -27.12 -51.63 -8.71
N ILE A 738 -27.72 -52.78 -8.36
CA ILE A 738 -28.39 -53.01 -7.07
C ILE A 738 -27.40 -52.85 -5.89
N ASN A 739 -26.19 -53.39 -6.02
CA ASN A 739 -25.13 -53.25 -5.01
C ASN A 739 -24.70 -51.79 -4.83
N LEU A 740 -24.50 -51.05 -5.92
CA LEU A 740 -24.15 -49.63 -5.87
C LEU A 740 -25.26 -48.81 -5.20
N LEU A 741 -26.53 -49.06 -5.54
CA LEU A 741 -27.67 -48.39 -4.91
C LEU A 741 -27.76 -48.70 -3.41
N THR A 742 -27.55 -49.95 -3.02
CA THR A 742 -27.49 -50.34 -1.59
C THR A 742 -26.36 -49.59 -0.86
N GLY A 743 -25.18 -49.48 -1.47
CA GLY A 743 -24.05 -48.73 -0.91
C GLY A 743 -24.30 -47.22 -0.82
N THR A 744 -24.96 -46.63 -1.80
CA THR A 744 -25.36 -45.21 -1.74
C THR A 744 -26.41 -44.95 -0.67
N ALA A 745 -27.38 -45.86 -0.49
CA ALA A 745 -28.36 -45.76 0.59
C ALA A 745 -27.71 -45.77 1.98
N GLN A 746 -26.74 -46.67 2.19
CA GLN A 746 -25.95 -46.74 3.43
C GLN A 746 -25.08 -45.51 3.64
N SER A 747 -24.43 -45.00 2.60
CA SER A 747 -23.58 -43.81 2.69
C SER A 747 -24.40 -42.57 3.04
N ALA A 748 -25.59 -42.42 2.45
CA ALA A 748 -26.51 -41.33 2.72
C ALA A 748 -27.09 -41.41 4.15
N LEU A 749 -27.39 -42.62 4.64
CA LEU A 749 -27.79 -42.87 6.04
C LEU A 749 -26.69 -42.40 7.02
N LEU A 750 -25.43 -42.77 6.78
CA LEU A 750 -24.31 -42.37 7.63
C LEU A 750 -24.07 -40.85 7.62
N LEU A 751 -24.31 -40.20 6.48
CA LEU A 751 -24.25 -38.74 6.38
C LEU A 751 -25.36 -38.07 7.22
N LEU A 752 -26.59 -38.61 7.18
CA LEU A 752 -27.69 -38.15 8.04
C LEU A 752 -27.34 -38.29 9.53
N ASP A 753 -26.88 -39.47 9.95
CA ASP A 753 -26.47 -39.76 11.34
C ASP A 753 -25.36 -38.81 11.80
N SER A 754 -24.35 -38.60 10.96
CA SER A 754 -23.28 -37.62 11.23
C SER A 754 -23.82 -36.20 11.41
N ASN A 755 -24.77 -35.79 10.57
CA ASN A 755 -25.37 -34.46 10.62
C ASN A 755 -26.18 -34.25 11.91
N LEU A 756 -26.99 -35.23 12.32
CA LEU A 756 -27.72 -35.21 13.59
C LEU A 756 -26.80 -35.20 14.81
N ARG A 757 -25.65 -35.86 14.72
CA ARG A 757 -24.62 -35.80 15.77
C ARG A 757 -23.99 -34.41 15.90
N ILE A 758 -23.81 -33.70 14.78
CA ILE A 758 -23.19 -32.37 14.75
C ILE A 758 -24.18 -31.30 15.23
N TRP A 759 -25.44 -31.38 14.80
CA TRP A 759 -26.49 -30.41 15.14
C TRP A 759 -27.43 -30.97 16.20
N THR A 760 -27.14 -30.63 17.45
CA THR A 760 -27.82 -31.15 18.65
C THR A 760 -29.17 -30.49 18.95
N ASP A 761 -29.79 -29.82 17.98
CA ASP A 761 -31.10 -29.20 18.18
C ASP A 761 -32.19 -30.29 18.34
N PRO A 762 -32.98 -30.28 19.44
CA PRO A 762 -34.00 -31.30 19.68
C PRO A 762 -35.06 -31.40 18.57
N GLN A 763 -35.38 -30.30 17.88
CA GLN A 763 -36.39 -30.31 16.82
C GLN A 763 -35.91 -31.09 15.58
N LEU A 764 -34.60 -31.07 15.30
CA LEU A 764 -34.02 -31.87 14.21
C LEU A 764 -34.04 -33.35 14.57
N ALA A 765 -33.65 -33.70 15.79
CA ALA A 765 -33.68 -35.08 16.27
C ALA A 765 -35.10 -35.65 16.25
N ASP A 766 -36.09 -34.93 16.80
CA ASP A 766 -37.49 -35.36 16.81
C ASP A 766 -38.05 -35.60 15.38
N GLN A 767 -37.55 -34.86 14.40
CA GLN A 767 -37.97 -34.99 13.00
C GLN A 767 -37.28 -36.14 12.26
N PHE A 768 -35.97 -36.34 12.44
CA PHE A 768 -35.17 -37.20 11.57
C PHE A 768 -34.72 -38.53 12.20
N GLU A 769 -34.70 -38.68 13.52
CA GLU A 769 -34.34 -39.96 14.17
C GLU A 769 -35.29 -41.11 13.75
N PRO A 770 -36.63 -40.91 13.72
CA PRO A 770 -37.55 -41.96 13.26
C PRO A 770 -37.34 -42.33 11.78
N ILE A 771 -36.88 -41.37 10.97
CA ILE A 771 -36.56 -41.59 9.55
C ILE A 771 -35.27 -42.42 9.45
N LEU A 772 -34.25 -42.07 10.24
CA LEU A 772 -32.99 -42.81 10.32
C LEU A 772 -33.22 -44.29 10.67
N ASP A 773 -34.03 -44.55 11.71
CA ASP A 773 -34.40 -45.90 12.14
C ASP A 773 -35.13 -46.68 11.04
N GLY A 774 -36.09 -46.02 10.36
CA GLY A 774 -36.81 -46.63 9.23
C GLY A 774 -35.88 -47.01 8.08
N LEU A 775 -34.93 -46.14 7.74
CA LEU A 775 -33.95 -46.39 6.69
C LEU A 775 -33.02 -47.57 7.02
N ILE A 776 -32.61 -47.73 8.28
CA ILE A 776 -31.82 -48.89 8.73
C ILE A 776 -32.59 -50.18 8.40
N ILE A 777 -33.86 -50.24 8.80
CA ILE A 777 -34.72 -51.40 8.57
C ILE A 777 -34.90 -51.65 7.07
N ASP A 778 -35.21 -50.62 6.29
CA ASP A 778 -35.47 -50.75 4.85
C ASP A 778 -34.23 -51.21 4.07
N ILE A 779 -33.03 -50.77 4.46
CA ILE A 779 -31.76 -51.22 3.88
C ILE A 779 -31.52 -52.70 4.19
N GLU A 780 -31.85 -53.18 5.38
CA GLU A 780 -31.71 -54.62 5.74
C GLU A 780 -32.61 -55.53 4.89
N HIS A 781 -33.73 -55.01 4.38
CA HIS A 781 -34.62 -55.75 3.48
C HIS A 781 -34.09 -55.83 2.04
N LEU A 782 -33.09 -55.01 1.68
CA LEU A 782 -32.39 -55.16 0.41
C LEU A 782 -31.56 -56.45 0.43
N SER A 783 -31.62 -57.19 -0.67
CA SER A 783 -30.95 -58.50 -0.81
C SER A 783 -29.93 -58.49 -1.96
N PRO A 784 -28.88 -57.65 -1.92
CA PRO A 784 -27.86 -57.62 -2.96
C PRO A 784 -27.07 -58.93 -2.99
N VAL A 785 -26.69 -59.39 -4.18
CA VAL A 785 -25.86 -60.59 -4.33
C VAL A 785 -24.43 -60.28 -3.87
N LYS A 786 -23.94 -61.01 -2.87
CA LYS A 786 -22.59 -60.84 -2.30
C LYS A 786 -21.46 -61.34 -3.20
N ARG A 787 -21.76 -62.29 -4.10
CA ARG A 787 -20.78 -62.90 -5.02
C ARG A 787 -21.48 -63.35 -6.30
N ILE A 788 -21.09 -62.76 -7.42
CA ILE A 788 -21.67 -63.04 -8.75
C ILE A 788 -21.21 -64.42 -9.26
N ARG A 789 -19.94 -64.78 -9.04
CA ARG A 789 -19.37 -66.05 -9.47
C ARG A 789 -19.51 -67.10 -8.37
N SER A 790 -20.49 -68.00 -8.44
CA SER A 790 -20.53 -69.19 -7.58
C SER A 790 -19.31 -70.07 -7.83
#